data_AF-A0A315CK70-F1
#
_entry.id   AF-A0A315CK70-F1
#
_cell.length_a   1.000
_cell.length_b   1.000
_cell.length_c   1.000
_cell.angle_alpha   90.00
_cell.angle_beta   90.00
_cell.angle_gamma   90.00
#
_symmetry.space_group_name_H-M   'P 1'
#
loop_
_entity.id
_entity.type
_entity.pdbx_description
1 polymer ?
#
loop_
_entity_poly.entity_id
_entity_poly.type
_entity_poly.pdbx_seq_one_letter_code
_entity_poly.pdbx_strand_id
1 'polypeptide(L)'
;MPSSNRNKTTTNGNDVYSSSDAWIDGLAGNDWLAGAATAQTLIGGLGNDTLRGMGGDDILWGNTTNRAAPASSKGNDVFVFEATRQANGFDTLMDYHWSDNKKSERDVLDLSLALKNFKPQNDIHQYVWLVASDKGAVLWIDQDGQGSGGAQSWARLEGVIAGDKVRIQIKSDHSEGDYTLDVHPGGPVAPPPDSTAPSFTSATESLNYQENQSAGATVATITAASDNLGVTQYMFVHSNTTHSATSEDGYFSINASGQVQITAAGAAAHVNNFEAGASNAHDYNIVAGDLAGNWSTAVAVTLNETNDTSDDASALSLWVAQSGDNIWNAAGTAIITATDYIMINKFPDGTAYHFFVNGTELGTPTELQFGQSSTVAVWDDDTQFRAGDVVKVVATFNGIDYSSEVIASGDNVGAPLPDSTAPSFTSATESLDYQENQSAGATVATITAASDNLGVTQYMFVHSNTTHSATSEDGYFSINASGQVQITAAGAAAHVNNFEAGASNAHDYNIVAGDLAGNWSTAVAVTLNETNDTSDDASALSLWVAQSGDNIWNAAGTAIITATDYIMINKFPDGTAYHFFVNGTELGTPTELQFGQSSTVAVWDDDTQFGAGDLVTVVATLNGIDYTSSIIASGDTVGTHSVIPA
;
A
#
# COMPACT_ATOMS: atom_id res chain seq x y z
N MET A 1 -7.65 21.58 -53.78
CA MET A 1 -6.79 21.97 -52.65
C MET A 1 -7.44 23.19 -52.03
N PRO A 2 -8.05 23.13 -50.83
CA PRO A 2 -8.75 24.28 -50.31
C PRO A 2 -7.73 25.38 -49.98
N SER A 3 -8.06 26.56 -50.46
CA SER A 3 -7.25 27.76 -50.62
C SER A 3 -7.30 28.68 -49.40
N SER A 4 -6.14 29.26 -49.07
CA SER A 4 -5.92 30.46 -48.24
C SER A 4 -6.53 30.47 -46.83
N ASN A 5 -5.81 29.89 -45.85
CA ASN A 5 -5.91 30.39 -44.48
C ASN A 5 -5.21 31.76 -44.44
N ARG A 6 -6.00 32.83 -44.32
CA ARG A 6 -5.50 34.21 -44.22
C ARG A 6 -4.97 34.43 -42.80
N ASN A 7 -3.72 34.09 -42.56
CA ASN A 7 -3.02 34.55 -41.36
C ASN A 7 -2.78 36.05 -41.51
N LYS A 8 -3.26 36.84 -40.55
CA LYS A 8 -3.12 38.30 -40.60
C LYS A 8 -2.29 38.81 -39.43
N THR A 9 -1.16 39.41 -39.78
CA THR A 9 -0.27 40.11 -38.84
C THR A 9 -0.52 41.62 -38.91
N THR A 10 -0.49 42.29 -37.76
CA THR A 10 -0.50 43.75 -37.62
C THR A 10 0.92 44.31 -37.81
N THR A 11 1.26 45.44 -37.19
CA THR A 11 2.59 46.06 -37.21
C THR A 11 3.32 45.89 -35.87
N ASN A 12 4.58 46.34 -35.78
CA ASN A 12 5.33 46.33 -34.50
C ASN A 12 5.06 47.59 -33.65
N GLY A 13 3.89 48.20 -33.76
CA GLY A 13 3.49 49.35 -32.95
C GLY A 13 2.06 49.18 -32.47
N ASN A 14 1.62 50.03 -31.53
CA ASN A 14 0.30 49.89 -30.91
C ASN A 14 -0.84 49.95 -31.94
N ASP A 15 -1.47 48.82 -32.18
CA ASP A 15 -2.51 48.63 -33.18
C ASP A 15 -3.89 48.47 -32.53
N VAL A 16 -4.93 48.91 -33.25
CA VAL A 16 -6.33 48.65 -32.89
C VAL A 16 -6.91 47.89 -34.06
N TYR A 17 -7.17 46.60 -33.86
CA TYR A 17 -7.47 45.68 -34.94
C TYR A 17 -8.65 44.78 -34.61
N SER A 18 -9.61 44.71 -35.53
CA SER A 18 -10.73 43.77 -35.47
C SER A 18 -10.89 43.04 -36.79
N SER A 19 -11.02 41.71 -36.74
CA SER A 19 -11.12 40.88 -37.94
C SER A 19 -11.94 39.61 -37.68
N SER A 20 -12.51 39.06 -38.75
CA SER A 20 -13.12 37.72 -38.79
C SER A 20 -12.17 36.67 -39.38
N ASP A 21 -10.87 36.97 -39.48
CA ASP A 21 -9.85 36.04 -39.93
C ASP A 21 -9.54 35.03 -38.83
N ALA A 22 -9.39 33.75 -39.20
CA ALA A 22 -9.15 32.66 -38.25
C ALA A 22 -7.88 32.84 -37.38
N TRP A 23 -6.96 33.72 -37.80
CA TRP A 23 -5.68 33.96 -37.13
C TRP A 23 -5.30 35.44 -37.16
N ILE A 24 -5.13 36.04 -35.99
CA ILE A 24 -4.75 37.43 -35.77
C ILE A 24 -3.47 37.46 -34.91
N ASP A 25 -2.46 38.19 -35.34
CA ASP A 25 -1.18 38.33 -34.63
C ASP A 25 -0.78 39.81 -34.53
N GLY A 26 -0.73 40.33 -33.30
CA GLY A 26 -0.42 41.70 -32.90
C GLY A 26 1.07 42.06 -33.01
N LEU A 27 1.95 41.05 -33.08
CA LEU A 27 3.41 41.22 -33.12
C LEU A 27 3.98 41.92 -31.88
N ALA A 28 4.21 43.23 -31.92
CA ALA A 28 4.83 43.97 -30.84
C ALA A 28 4.15 45.33 -30.73
N GLY A 29 4.06 45.87 -29.52
CA GLY A 29 3.23 47.02 -29.24
C GLY A 29 2.23 46.71 -28.14
N ASN A 30 1.49 47.72 -27.71
CA ASN A 30 0.34 47.51 -26.83
C ASN A 30 -0.92 47.53 -27.69
N ASP A 31 -1.38 46.36 -28.09
CA ASP A 31 -2.40 46.20 -29.10
C ASP A 31 -3.79 46.01 -28.51
N TRP A 32 -4.81 46.38 -29.28
CA TRP A 32 -6.20 46.07 -29.00
C TRP A 32 -6.71 45.16 -30.11
N LEU A 33 -6.85 43.87 -29.81
CA LEU A 33 -7.24 42.85 -30.78
C LEU A 33 -8.62 42.29 -30.44
N ALA A 34 -9.54 42.35 -31.40
CA ALA A 34 -10.88 41.81 -31.29
C ALA A 34 -11.20 40.81 -32.42
N GLY A 35 -11.69 39.65 -32.05
CA GLY A 35 -12.23 38.64 -32.95
C GLY A 35 -13.66 38.97 -33.41
N ALA A 36 -14.37 37.94 -33.84
CA ALA A 36 -15.73 37.95 -34.35
C ALA A 36 -16.50 36.75 -33.76
N ALA A 37 -17.73 36.50 -34.21
CA ALA A 37 -18.57 35.42 -33.67
C ALA A 37 -18.17 33.99 -34.15
N THR A 38 -16.92 33.78 -34.55
CA THR A 38 -16.39 32.51 -35.06
C THR A 38 -15.09 32.17 -34.33
N ALA A 39 -14.81 30.88 -34.12
CA ALA A 39 -13.56 30.41 -33.50
C ALA A 39 -12.30 30.95 -34.23
N GLN A 40 -11.45 31.63 -33.47
CA GLN A 40 -10.25 32.33 -33.92
C GLN A 40 -9.07 32.12 -32.95
N THR A 41 -7.86 32.32 -33.47
CA THR A 41 -6.66 32.45 -32.64
C THR A 41 -6.20 33.89 -32.66
N LEU A 42 -6.13 34.51 -31.48
CA LEU A 42 -5.63 35.87 -31.27
C LEU A 42 -4.31 35.77 -30.52
N ILE A 43 -3.27 36.39 -31.07
CA ILE A 43 -1.94 36.49 -30.48
C ILE A 43 -1.66 37.97 -30.24
N GLY A 44 -1.52 38.37 -28.98
CA GLY A 44 -1.15 39.74 -28.59
C GLY A 44 0.27 40.07 -29.04
N GLY A 45 1.24 39.29 -28.56
CA GLY A 45 2.63 39.42 -28.98
C GLY A 45 3.50 40.02 -27.87
N LEU A 46 4.33 41.02 -28.18
CA LEU A 46 5.17 41.70 -27.19
C LEU A 46 4.55 43.03 -26.78
N GLY A 47 4.16 43.17 -25.52
CA GLY A 47 3.66 44.40 -24.94
C GLY A 47 2.45 44.14 -24.06
N ASN A 48 1.74 45.22 -23.69
CA ASN A 48 0.53 45.12 -22.88
C ASN A 48 -0.69 45.14 -23.80
N ASP A 49 -1.19 43.97 -24.16
CA ASP A 49 -2.24 43.82 -25.14
C ASP A 49 -3.62 43.72 -24.48
N THR A 50 -4.66 44.00 -25.26
CA THR A 50 -6.05 43.81 -24.89
C THR A 50 -6.69 42.86 -25.88
N LEU A 51 -7.08 41.67 -25.40
CA LEU A 51 -7.57 40.58 -26.25
C LEU A 51 -9.05 40.29 -25.96
N ARG A 52 -9.83 40.14 -27.03
CA ARG A 52 -11.26 39.82 -26.97
C ARG A 52 -11.66 38.89 -28.12
N GLY A 53 -12.09 37.66 -27.81
CA GLY A 53 -12.51 36.65 -28.79
C GLY A 53 -13.83 36.98 -29.49
N MET A 54 -14.76 37.56 -28.73
CA MET A 54 -16.18 37.83 -28.99
C MET A 54 -17.07 36.61 -28.87
N GLY A 55 -17.00 35.63 -29.75
CA GLY A 55 -17.84 34.45 -29.61
C GLY A 55 -17.42 33.37 -30.59
N GLY A 56 -17.74 32.12 -30.29
CA GLY A 56 -16.98 31.01 -30.88
C GLY A 56 -16.00 30.48 -29.84
N ASP A 57 -15.24 29.45 -30.18
CA ASP A 57 -14.24 28.90 -29.27
C ASP A 57 -12.89 29.48 -29.65
N ASP A 58 -12.47 30.53 -28.94
CA ASP A 58 -11.30 31.29 -29.29
C ASP A 58 -10.07 30.84 -28.47
N ILE A 59 -8.89 31.06 -29.03
CA ILE A 59 -7.62 30.85 -28.34
C ILE A 59 -6.87 32.15 -28.28
N LEU A 60 -6.71 32.65 -27.06
CA LEU A 60 -6.13 33.96 -26.79
C LEU A 60 -4.77 33.75 -26.15
N TRP A 61 -3.73 34.07 -26.92
CA TRP A 61 -2.34 34.08 -26.46
C TRP A 61 -1.95 35.51 -26.17
N GLY A 62 -1.48 35.76 -24.96
CA GLY A 62 -0.88 37.04 -24.65
C GLY A 62 0.53 37.24 -25.23
N ASN A 63 1.12 36.24 -25.91
CA ASN A 63 2.48 36.33 -26.44
C ASN A 63 2.77 35.38 -27.62
N THR A 64 4.04 35.32 -28.05
CA THR A 64 4.47 35.03 -29.43
C THR A 64 4.51 33.56 -29.90
N THR A 65 4.06 32.55 -29.14
CA THR A 65 4.23 31.16 -29.60
C THR A 65 3.04 30.59 -30.39
N ASN A 66 3.42 29.84 -31.43
CA ASN A 66 2.54 29.34 -32.49
C ASN A 66 2.26 27.85 -32.26
N ARG A 67 1.13 27.49 -31.64
CA ARG A 67 0.62 26.11 -31.61
C ARG A 67 -0.88 26.05 -31.87
N ALA A 68 -1.29 24.96 -32.54
CA ALA A 68 -2.62 24.77 -33.08
C ALA A 68 -3.70 24.59 -32.00
N ALA A 69 -4.90 25.05 -32.34
CA ALA A 69 -6.09 25.01 -31.52
C ALA A 69 -6.59 23.59 -31.20
N PRO A 70 -6.92 23.25 -29.93
CA PRO A 70 -7.86 22.18 -29.67
C PRO A 70 -9.27 22.67 -30.04
N ALA A 71 -10.03 21.85 -30.77
CA ALA A 71 -11.43 22.14 -31.07
C ALA A 71 -12.29 21.83 -29.84
N SER A 72 -12.79 22.86 -29.16
CA SER A 72 -13.93 22.77 -28.24
C SER A 72 -15.21 23.30 -28.93
N SER A 73 -16.33 23.34 -28.20
CA SER A 73 -17.67 23.58 -28.74
C SER A 73 -18.27 24.91 -28.25
N LYS A 74 -18.71 25.79 -29.15
CA LYS A 74 -19.43 27.06 -28.93
C LYS A 74 -19.18 27.80 -27.60
N GLY A 75 -18.23 28.74 -27.62
CA GLY A 75 -18.08 29.80 -26.61
C GLY A 75 -17.20 29.43 -25.42
N ASN A 76 -16.34 28.41 -25.54
CA ASN A 76 -15.34 28.10 -24.52
C ASN A 76 -13.97 28.60 -25.00
N ASP A 77 -13.53 29.70 -24.44
CA ASP A 77 -12.25 30.31 -24.79
C ASP A 77 -11.11 29.73 -23.95
N VAL A 78 -9.94 29.61 -24.58
CA VAL A 78 -8.71 29.16 -23.93
C VAL A 78 -7.70 30.28 -23.92
N PHE A 79 -7.33 30.72 -22.72
CA PHE A 79 -6.33 31.75 -22.48
C PHE A 79 -5.00 31.09 -22.13
N VAL A 80 -4.02 31.16 -23.04
CA VAL A 80 -2.77 30.42 -22.89
C VAL A 80 -1.66 31.32 -22.34
N PHE A 81 -0.97 30.83 -21.30
CA PHE A 81 0.17 31.49 -20.70
C PHE A 81 1.41 30.61 -20.74
N GLU A 82 2.57 31.21 -21.00
CA GLU A 82 3.84 30.51 -21.08
C GLU A 82 4.95 31.20 -20.30
N ALA A 83 5.97 30.42 -19.90
CA ALA A 83 6.99 30.84 -18.95
C ALA A 83 7.86 32.01 -19.43
N THR A 84 7.91 32.26 -20.74
CA THR A 84 8.69 33.34 -21.37
C THR A 84 8.05 34.72 -21.22
N ARG A 85 6.82 34.80 -20.69
CA ARG A 85 6.04 36.04 -20.54
C ARG A 85 6.69 37.10 -19.64
N GLN A 86 7.59 36.72 -18.73
CA GLN A 86 8.20 37.60 -17.72
C GLN A 86 8.87 38.88 -18.28
N ALA A 87 9.18 38.93 -19.57
CA ALA A 87 9.80 40.09 -20.23
C ALA A 87 8.87 40.90 -21.14
N ASN A 88 7.64 40.45 -21.37
CA ASN A 88 6.88 40.80 -22.57
C ASN A 88 5.52 41.47 -22.32
N GLY A 89 5.18 41.83 -21.08
CA GLY A 89 4.03 42.71 -20.78
C GLY A 89 2.90 42.09 -19.94
N PHE A 90 1.91 42.93 -19.62
CA PHE A 90 0.74 42.67 -18.78
C PHE A 90 -0.54 42.89 -19.59
N ASP A 91 -1.14 41.80 -20.05
CA ASP A 91 -2.32 41.86 -20.92
C ASP A 91 -3.62 41.96 -20.16
N THR A 92 -4.64 42.46 -20.85
CA THR A 92 -6.04 42.48 -20.42
C THR A 92 -6.86 41.51 -21.27
N LEU A 93 -7.46 40.53 -20.63
CA LEU A 93 -8.37 39.56 -21.22
C LEU A 93 -9.79 40.01 -20.93
N MET A 94 -10.56 40.31 -21.98
CA MET A 94 -11.90 40.92 -21.84
C MET A 94 -13.06 39.92 -21.90
N ASP A 95 -12.79 38.66 -22.24
CA ASP A 95 -13.85 37.68 -22.56
C ASP A 95 -14.06 36.58 -21.51
N TYR A 96 -13.31 36.59 -20.40
CA TYR A 96 -13.41 35.48 -19.47
C TYR A 96 -14.82 35.39 -18.86
N HIS A 97 -15.50 34.29 -19.15
CA HIS A 97 -16.86 34.00 -18.71
C HIS A 97 -16.95 32.66 -17.95
N TRP A 98 -17.56 32.75 -16.76
CA TRP A 98 -17.94 31.62 -15.92
C TRP A 98 -19.44 31.66 -15.61
N SER A 99 -20.19 30.63 -15.98
CA SER A 99 -21.61 30.49 -15.57
C SER A 99 -21.84 29.20 -14.78
N ASP A 100 -22.42 29.35 -13.58
CA ASP A 100 -22.74 28.26 -12.65
C ASP A 100 -23.96 27.41 -13.09
N ASN A 101 -24.74 27.91 -14.05
CA ASN A 101 -26.00 27.32 -14.49
C ASN A 101 -25.97 26.89 -15.98
N LYS A 102 -25.53 25.64 -16.20
CA LYS A 102 -25.71 24.81 -17.42
C LYS A 102 -25.22 25.39 -18.77
N LYS A 103 -24.07 24.87 -19.20
CA LYS A 103 -23.67 24.50 -20.59
C LYS A 103 -23.87 25.57 -21.68
N SER A 104 -22.85 26.38 -21.93
CA SER A 104 -22.25 26.49 -23.27
C SER A 104 -20.85 27.09 -23.19
N GLU A 105 -20.64 28.05 -22.31
CA GLU A 105 -19.44 28.89 -22.26
C GLU A 105 -18.73 28.68 -20.93
N ARG A 106 -17.48 28.25 -21.03
CA ARG A 106 -16.70 27.72 -19.94
C ARG A 106 -15.26 27.96 -20.37
N ASP A 107 -14.78 29.12 -19.99
CA ASP A 107 -13.42 29.51 -20.33
C ASP A 107 -12.42 28.84 -19.39
N VAL A 108 -11.17 28.81 -19.84
CA VAL A 108 -10.07 28.15 -19.15
C VAL A 108 -8.81 29.00 -19.32
N LEU A 109 -8.05 29.18 -18.24
CA LEU A 109 -6.67 29.58 -18.34
C LEU A 109 -5.79 28.34 -18.42
N ASP A 110 -5.11 28.17 -19.55
CA ASP A 110 -4.14 27.10 -19.75
C ASP A 110 -2.76 27.58 -19.29
N LEU A 111 -2.31 27.02 -18.17
CA LEU A 111 -1.02 27.33 -17.54
C LEU A 111 0.01 26.22 -17.77
N SER A 112 -0.26 25.28 -18.69
CA SER A 112 0.61 24.14 -18.98
C SER A 112 2.02 24.53 -19.40
N LEU A 113 2.17 25.72 -19.98
CA LEU A 113 3.46 26.26 -20.41
C LEU A 113 4.04 27.29 -19.43
N ALA A 114 3.27 27.70 -18.42
CA ALA A 114 3.62 28.77 -17.49
C ALA A 114 4.44 28.26 -16.30
N LEU A 115 4.08 27.09 -15.77
CA LEU A 115 4.65 26.56 -14.53
C LEU A 115 5.88 25.67 -14.80
N LYS A 116 6.84 25.68 -13.89
CA LYS A 116 8.06 24.86 -13.92
C LYS A 116 7.98 23.79 -12.84
N ASN A 117 8.25 22.55 -13.22
CA ASN A 117 8.28 21.39 -12.31
C ASN A 117 6.96 21.10 -11.58
N PHE A 118 5.85 21.69 -11.99
CA PHE A 118 4.54 21.38 -11.44
C PHE A 118 4.19 19.90 -11.68
N LYS A 119 3.81 19.20 -10.62
CA LYS A 119 3.26 17.85 -10.67
C LYS A 119 1.82 17.88 -10.15
N PRO A 120 0.95 16.95 -10.57
CA PRO A 120 -0.46 16.91 -10.14
C PRO A 120 -0.65 16.82 -8.62
N GLN A 121 0.33 16.28 -7.89
CA GLN A 121 0.32 16.19 -6.43
C GLN A 121 0.69 17.51 -5.74
N ASN A 122 1.25 18.47 -6.47
CA ASN A 122 1.52 19.80 -5.94
C ASN A 122 0.21 20.57 -5.78
N ASP A 123 0.15 21.37 -4.73
CA ASP A 123 -0.94 22.30 -4.55
C ASP A 123 -0.82 23.46 -5.56
N ILE A 124 -1.85 23.64 -6.39
CA ILE A 124 -1.91 24.72 -7.38
C ILE A 124 -1.85 26.11 -6.73
N HIS A 125 -2.29 26.23 -5.47
CA HIS A 125 -2.23 27.48 -4.71
C HIS A 125 -0.80 27.87 -4.30
N GLN A 126 0.19 27.00 -4.48
CA GLN A 126 1.61 27.38 -4.36
C GLN A 126 2.11 28.12 -5.60
N TYR A 127 1.44 27.96 -6.74
CA TYR A 127 1.89 28.46 -8.04
C TYR A 127 1.03 29.60 -8.57
N VAL A 128 -0.26 29.65 -8.23
CA VAL A 128 -1.22 30.53 -8.91
C VAL A 128 -2.22 31.14 -7.93
N TRP A 129 -2.47 32.44 -8.07
CA TRP A 129 -3.51 33.16 -7.33
C TRP A 129 -4.29 34.09 -8.24
N LEU A 130 -5.55 34.37 -7.86
CA LEU A 130 -6.38 35.39 -8.46
C LEU A 130 -6.84 36.37 -7.41
N VAL A 131 -6.53 37.64 -7.64
CA VAL A 131 -6.83 38.71 -6.69
C VAL A 131 -7.68 39.75 -7.40
N ALA A 132 -8.84 40.07 -6.84
CA ALA A 132 -9.69 41.12 -7.39
C ALA A 132 -8.96 42.48 -7.46
N SER A 133 -9.37 43.33 -8.39
CA SER A 133 -8.89 44.71 -8.58
C SER A 133 -10.04 45.59 -9.06
N ASP A 134 -9.77 46.89 -9.19
CA ASP A 134 -10.69 47.93 -9.68
C ASP A 134 -11.35 47.64 -11.05
N LYS A 135 -10.74 46.81 -11.90
CA LYS A 135 -11.15 46.54 -13.29
C LYS A 135 -11.25 45.06 -13.63
N GLY A 136 -11.33 44.18 -12.64
CA GLY A 136 -11.31 42.72 -12.85
C GLY A 136 -10.34 42.03 -11.89
N ALA A 137 -10.04 40.75 -12.11
CA ALA A 137 -9.08 39.99 -11.31
C ALA A 137 -7.68 39.97 -11.93
N VAL A 138 -6.64 40.04 -11.12
CA VAL A 138 -5.24 39.91 -11.54
C VAL A 138 -4.78 38.48 -11.30
N LEU A 139 -4.25 37.85 -12.35
CA LEU A 139 -3.59 36.55 -12.31
C LEU A 139 -2.16 36.73 -11.81
N TRP A 140 -1.84 36.11 -10.69
CA TRP A 140 -0.49 36.02 -10.13
C TRP A 140 0.05 34.61 -10.33
N ILE A 141 1.28 34.50 -10.82
CA ILE A 141 1.96 33.23 -11.04
C ILE A 141 3.33 33.26 -10.37
N ASP A 142 3.56 32.30 -9.48
CA ASP A 142 4.86 31.81 -9.06
C ASP A 142 5.21 30.57 -9.89
N GLN A 143 6.25 30.65 -10.70
CA GLN A 143 6.54 29.59 -11.67
C GLN A 143 7.07 28.31 -11.02
N ASP A 144 7.75 28.39 -9.88
CA ASP A 144 8.44 27.24 -9.26
C ASP A 144 7.81 26.78 -7.94
N GLY A 145 6.79 27.49 -7.46
CA GLY A 145 6.02 27.14 -6.27
C GLY A 145 6.82 27.24 -4.96
N GLN A 146 7.98 27.93 -4.96
CA GLN A 146 8.82 28.11 -3.77
C GLN A 146 8.36 29.29 -2.88
N GLY A 147 7.24 29.94 -3.22
CA GLY A 147 6.50 30.84 -2.35
C GLY A 147 6.21 32.21 -2.95
N SER A 148 5.31 32.96 -2.32
CA SER A 148 4.74 34.22 -2.84
C SER A 148 5.75 35.35 -3.11
N GLY A 149 6.99 35.25 -2.59
CA GLY A 149 8.07 36.20 -2.87
C GLY A 149 8.59 36.19 -4.31
N GLY A 150 8.33 35.11 -5.06
CA GLY A 150 8.63 34.98 -6.50
C GLY A 150 7.45 35.26 -7.43
N ALA A 151 6.25 35.44 -6.87
CA ALA A 151 5.02 35.60 -7.65
C ALA A 151 4.99 36.92 -8.43
N GLN A 152 4.58 36.86 -9.69
CA GLN A 152 4.45 38.03 -10.57
C GLN A 152 3.04 38.15 -11.11
N SER A 153 2.60 39.38 -11.38
CA SER A 153 1.31 39.64 -12.04
C SER A 153 1.43 39.43 -13.54
N TRP A 154 0.65 38.51 -14.11
CA TRP A 154 0.78 38.10 -15.50
C TRP A 154 -0.30 38.67 -16.41
N ALA A 155 -1.56 38.76 -15.96
CA ALA A 155 -2.64 39.34 -16.74
C ALA A 155 -3.77 39.85 -15.84
N ARG A 156 -4.65 40.66 -16.43
CA ARG A 156 -5.95 40.99 -15.87
C ARG A 156 -7.06 40.27 -16.62
N LEU A 157 -7.97 39.65 -15.89
CA LEU A 157 -9.24 39.14 -16.37
C LEU A 157 -10.30 40.20 -16.08
N GLU A 158 -10.68 40.96 -17.09
CA GLU A 158 -11.66 42.03 -16.94
C GLU A 158 -13.07 41.44 -16.74
N GLY A 159 -13.85 42.05 -15.85
CA GLY A 159 -15.20 41.57 -15.50
C GLY A 159 -15.24 40.48 -14.41
N VAL A 160 -14.10 39.84 -14.09
CA VAL A 160 -13.99 38.87 -12.98
C VAL A 160 -13.85 39.59 -11.64
N ILE A 161 -14.68 39.25 -10.67
CA ILE A 161 -14.75 39.91 -9.36
C ILE A 161 -14.48 38.96 -8.19
N ALA A 162 -14.31 39.52 -6.99
CA ALA A 162 -14.10 38.72 -5.78
C ALA A 162 -15.27 37.74 -5.54
N GLY A 163 -14.93 36.48 -5.26
CA GLY A 163 -15.89 35.39 -5.07
C GLY A 163 -16.27 34.66 -6.36
N ASP A 164 -15.86 35.15 -7.54
CA ASP A 164 -15.97 34.37 -8.77
C ASP A 164 -15.03 33.15 -8.74
N LYS A 165 -15.37 32.15 -9.55
CA LYS A 165 -14.56 30.95 -9.75
C LYS A 165 -13.90 30.99 -11.11
N VAL A 166 -12.63 30.63 -11.14
CA VAL A 166 -11.83 30.60 -12.35
C VAL A 166 -11.21 29.23 -12.57
N ARG A 167 -11.35 28.70 -13.79
CA ARG A 167 -10.78 27.39 -14.13
C ARG A 167 -9.38 27.53 -14.70
N ILE A 168 -8.51 26.67 -14.18
CA ILE A 168 -7.14 26.50 -14.64
C ILE A 168 -6.99 25.10 -15.19
N GLN A 169 -6.36 24.99 -16.35
CA GLN A 169 -5.95 23.73 -16.94
C GLN A 169 -4.43 23.61 -16.92
N ILE A 170 -3.95 22.44 -16.49
CA ILE A 170 -2.53 22.08 -16.57
C ILE A 170 -2.42 20.69 -17.18
N LYS A 171 -1.86 20.63 -18.38
CA LYS A 171 -1.54 19.39 -19.10
C LYS A 171 -0.10 19.02 -18.78
N SER A 172 0.07 18.20 -17.75
CA SER A 172 1.33 17.47 -17.52
C SER A 172 1.38 16.21 -18.39
N ASP A 173 2.48 15.46 -18.36
CA ASP A 173 2.80 14.27 -19.15
C ASP A 173 1.86 13.06 -18.89
N HIS A 174 0.57 13.23 -19.19
CA HIS A 174 -0.54 12.27 -19.16
C HIS A 174 -1.43 12.26 -17.91
N SER A 175 -1.51 13.37 -17.16
CA SER A 175 -2.65 13.59 -16.25
C SER A 175 -3.20 14.99 -16.42
N GLU A 176 -4.46 15.07 -16.87
CA GLU A 176 -5.21 16.32 -16.97
C GLU A 176 -5.74 16.67 -15.57
N GLY A 177 -5.28 17.78 -15.00
CA GLY A 177 -5.87 18.39 -13.82
C GLY A 177 -6.64 19.66 -14.21
N ASP A 178 -7.96 19.62 -14.08
CA ASP A 178 -8.81 20.82 -14.12
C ASP A 178 -8.91 21.36 -12.68
N TYR A 179 -8.27 22.50 -12.40
CA TYR A 179 -8.32 23.18 -11.11
C TYR A 179 -9.33 24.32 -11.15
N THR A 180 -9.91 24.64 -9.99
CA THR A 180 -10.79 25.81 -9.84
C THR A 180 -10.27 26.65 -8.70
N LEU A 181 -9.94 27.91 -8.97
CA LEU A 181 -9.53 28.88 -7.95
C LEU A 181 -10.66 29.88 -7.68
N ASP A 182 -10.83 30.21 -6.41
CA ASP A 182 -11.67 31.33 -5.99
C ASP A 182 -10.91 32.65 -6.13
N VAL A 183 -11.59 33.70 -6.58
CA VAL A 183 -11.00 35.04 -6.71
C VAL A 183 -11.02 35.72 -5.34
N HIS A 184 -9.84 35.94 -4.78
CA HIS A 184 -9.70 36.51 -3.45
C HIS A 184 -10.02 38.02 -3.42
N PRO A 185 -10.63 38.52 -2.34
CA PRO A 185 -10.78 39.95 -2.11
C PRO A 185 -9.41 40.58 -1.83
N GLY A 186 -9.05 41.61 -2.61
CA GLY A 186 -7.80 42.37 -2.45
C GLY A 186 -7.84 43.61 -3.34
N GLY A 187 -7.05 44.63 -3.03
CA GLY A 187 -6.75 45.73 -3.96
C GLY A 187 -5.51 45.38 -4.81
N PRO A 188 -4.86 46.35 -5.50
CA PRO A 188 -3.74 46.11 -6.43
C PRO A 188 -2.41 45.71 -5.74
N VAL A 189 -2.49 44.97 -4.63
CA VAL A 189 -1.38 44.62 -3.74
C VAL A 189 -1.18 43.10 -3.78
N ALA A 190 0.09 42.70 -3.62
CA ALA A 190 0.65 41.34 -3.58
C ALA A 190 -0.29 40.22 -3.08
N PRO A 191 -0.04 38.95 -3.48
CA PRO A 191 -0.82 37.79 -3.01
C PRO A 191 -1.01 37.83 -1.49
N PRO A 192 -2.18 37.39 -0.97
CA PRO A 192 -2.42 37.40 0.46
C PRO A 192 -1.30 36.60 1.14
N PRO A 193 -0.59 37.17 2.13
CA PRO A 193 0.32 36.37 2.95
C PRO A 193 -0.49 35.26 3.59
N ASP A 194 0.06 34.05 3.60
CA ASP A 194 -0.55 32.98 4.37
C ASP A 194 -0.56 33.39 5.83
N SER A 195 -1.75 33.54 6.38
CA SER A 195 -1.96 33.86 7.78
C SER A 195 -2.52 32.69 8.55
N THR A 196 -2.79 31.57 7.88
CA THR A 196 -3.35 30.37 8.50
C THR A 196 -2.18 29.51 8.96
N ALA A 197 -2.14 29.19 10.24
CA ALA A 197 -1.13 28.27 10.75
C ALA A 197 -1.54 26.82 10.48
N PRO A 198 -0.57 25.91 10.34
CA PRO A 198 -0.85 24.48 10.31
C PRO A 198 -1.66 24.02 11.51
N SER A 199 -2.42 22.93 11.35
CA SER A 199 -3.24 22.37 12.41
C SER A 199 -3.09 20.85 12.51
N PHE A 200 -3.04 20.34 13.74
CA PHE A 200 -3.13 18.92 14.03
C PHE A 200 -4.61 18.53 14.21
N THR A 201 -4.98 17.33 13.77
CA THR A 201 -6.35 16.79 13.93
C THR A 201 -6.63 16.35 15.38
N SER A 202 -5.58 16.09 16.15
CA SER A 202 -5.63 15.72 17.57
C SER A 202 -4.77 16.67 18.41
N ALA A 203 -5.19 16.90 19.66
CA ALA A 203 -4.41 17.65 20.64
C ALA A 203 -3.33 16.80 21.33
N THR A 204 -3.40 15.47 21.18
CA THR A 204 -2.46 14.51 21.78
C THR A 204 -2.15 13.37 20.82
N GLU A 205 -0.91 12.89 20.81
CA GLU A 205 -0.49 11.67 20.13
C GLU A 205 0.29 10.78 21.09
N SER A 206 0.15 9.46 20.94
CA SER A 206 0.87 8.46 21.73
C SER A 206 1.43 7.43 20.77
N LEU A 207 2.76 7.29 20.75
CA LEU A 207 3.52 6.52 19.77
C LEU A 207 4.46 5.58 20.51
N ASN A 208 4.67 4.37 20.00
CA ASN A 208 5.50 3.36 20.66
C ASN A 208 6.80 3.15 19.88
N TYR A 209 7.89 2.85 20.58
CA TYR A 209 9.16 2.41 19.99
C TYR A 209 9.82 1.35 20.88
N GLN A 210 10.53 0.40 20.27
CA GLN A 210 11.33 -0.58 21.02
C GLN A 210 12.55 0.09 21.63
N GLU A 211 12.97 -0.38 22.80
CA GLU A 211 14.26 0.03 23.40
C GLU A 211 15.47 -0.42 22.56
N ASN A 212 16.69 -0.17 23.05
CA ASN A 212 17.94 -0.61 22.40
C ASN A 212 18.16 -0.07 20.97
N GLN A 213 17.61 1.10 20.66
CA GLN A 213 17.75 1.75 19.36
C GLN A 213 19.16 2.29 19.15
N SER A 214 19.71 2.07 17.95
CA SER A 214 20.97 2.69 17.55
C SER A 214 20.79 4.19 17.29
N ALA A 215 21.80 5.00 17.58
CA ALA A 215 21.79 6.44 17.30
C ALA A 215 21.44 6.73 15.82
N GLY A 216 20.46 7.59 15.60
CA GLY A 216 19.92 7.95 14.28
C GLY A 216 18.76 7.08 13.80
N ALA A 217 18.38 6.03 14.53
CA ALA A 217 17.19 5.26 14.24
C ALA A 217 15.93 6.13 14.39
N THR A 218 15.01 6.01 13.43
CA THR A 218 13.68 6.63 13.50
C THR A 218 12.82 5.82 14.46
N VAL A 219 12.41 6.44 15.56
CA VAL A 219 11.62 5.81 16.63
C VAL A 219 10.13 6.09 16.50
N ALA A 220 9.76 7.20 15.87
CA ALA A 220 8.36 7.58 15.65
C ALA A 220 8.22 8.48 14.42
N THR A 221 7.01 8.58 13.89
CA THR A 221 6.66 9.58 12.87
C THR A 221 5.38 10.28 13.32
N ILE A 222 5.44 11.60 13.45
CA ILE A 222 4.31 12.43 13.86
C ILE A 222 3.28 12.46 12.72
N THR A 223 1.99 12.34 13.04
CA THR A 223 0.95 12.41 12.01
C THR A 223 0.99 13.78 11.34
N ALA A 224 0.87 13.81 10.01
CA ALA A 224 1.00 15.04 9.25
C ALA A 224 -0.08 16.06 9.67
N ALA A 225 0.34 17.15 10.33
CA ALA A 225 -0.46 18.37 10.41
C ALA A 225 -0.92 18.79 9.01
N SER A 226 -2.14 19.31 8.91
CA SER A 226 -2.71 19.82 7.67
C SER A 226 -2.64 21.34 7.65
N ASP A 227 -2.27 21.87 6.50
CA ASP A 227 -2.26 23.30 6.23
C ASP A 227 -2.69 23.54 4.78
N ASN A 228 -3.36 24.66 4.53
CA ASN A 228 -3.88 25.04 3.23
C ASN A 228 -2.80 25.41 2.21
N LEU A 229 -1.56 25.70 2.64
CA LEU A 229 -0.38 25.88 1.77
C LEU A 229 0.76 24.88 2.05
N GLY A 230 0.59 24.04 3.08
CA GLY A 230 1.41 22.86 3.36
C GLY A 230 2.38 23.02 4.53
N VAL A 231 2.75 21.90 5.15
CA VAL A 231 3.69 21.86 6.28
C VAL A 231 5.11 21.68 5.77
N THR A 232 6.03 22.51 6.27
CA THR A 232 7.43 22.52 5.81
C THR A 232 8.43 22.10 6.88
N GLN A 233 8.02 22.10 8.15
CA GLN A 233 8.88 21.71 9.27
C GLN A 233 8.08 21.26 10.49
N TYR A 234 8.71 20.41 11.30
CA TYR A 234 8.27 20.06 12.64
C TYR A 234 9.39 20.39 13.62
N MET A 235 9.04 20.87 14.81
CA MET A 235 10.01 21.24 15.84
C MET A 235 9.47 20.89 17.24
N PHE A 236 10.38 20.54 18.14
CA PHE A 236 10.10 20.48 19.58
C PHE A 236 9.92 21.89 20.15
N VAL A 237 9.00 22.03 21.10
CA VAL A 237 8.83 23.24 21.90
C VAL A 237 9.52 23.04 23.25
N HIS A 238 10.53 23.86 23.54
CA HIS A 238 11.26 23.85 24.81
C HIS A 238 10.48 24.59 25.90
N SER A 239 10.86 24.38 27.16
CA SER A 239 10.25 25.04 28.32
C SER A 239 10.28 26.58 28.27
N ASN A 240 11.27 27.14 27.57
CA ASN A 240 11.42 28.56 27.30
C ASN A 240 10.62 29.05 26.08
N THR A 241 9.73 28.21 25.51
CA THR A 241 8.89 28.44 24.32
C THR A 241 9.64 28.54 22.99
N THR A 242 10.94 28.25 22.96
CA THR A 242 11.70 28.22 21.70
C THR A 242 11.45 26.92 20.93
N HIS A 243 11.55 27.00 19.61
CA HIS A 243 11.42 25.86 18.71
C HIS A 243 12.81 25.30 18.37
N SER A 244 12.96 23.98 18.42
CA SER A 244 14.23 23.30 18.17
C SER A 244 14.01 21.97 17.44
N ALA A 245 14.93 21.61 16.56
CA ALA A 245 14.94 20.31 15.91
C ALA A 245 15.37 19.18 16.86
N THR A 246 15.87 19.52 18.05
CA THR A 246 16.29 18.57 19.09
C THR A 246 15.50 18.84 20.37
N SER A 247 15.07 17.78 21.05
CA SER A 247 14.39 17.84 22.34
C SER A 247 15.25 18.55 23.40
N GLU A 248 14.62 19.10 24.43
CA GLU A 248 15.31 19.91 25.45
C GLU A 248 16.32 19.10 26.28
N ASP A 249 16.03 17.81 26.49
CA ASP A 249 16.93 16.83 27.11
C ASP A 249 18.03 16.32 26.15
N GLY A 250 17.92 16.60 24.86
CA GLY A 250 18.86 16.18 23.83
C GLY A 250 18.68 14.73 23.34
N TYR A 251 17.69 13.98 23.84
CA TYR A 251 17.55 12.55 23.53
C TYR A 251 16.96 12.26 22.15
N PHE A 252 16.13 13.13 21.63
CA PHE A 252 15.46 12.96 20.34
C PHE A 252 15.68 14.16 19.41
N SER A 253 15.62 13.90 18.12
CA SER A 253 15.62 14.91 17.06
C SER A 253 14.46 14.68 16.11
N ILE A 254 13.96 15.73 15.45
CA ILE A 254 12.85 15.65 14.50
C ILE A 254 13.25 16.33 13.19
N ASN A 255 12.92 15.70 12.07
CA ASN A 255 13.18 16.26 10.75
C ASN A 255 11.95 16.96 10.14
N ALA A 256 12.15 17.63 8.99
CA ALA A 256 11.10 18.38 8.31
C ALA A 256 9.88 17.54 7.89
N SER A 257 10.04 16.23 7.74
CA SER A 257 8.95 15.29 7.44
C SER A 257 8.26 14.70 8.69
N GLY A 258 8.62 15.14 9.90
CA GLY A 258 8.00 14.69 11.14
C GLY A 258 8.54 13.36 11.67
N GLN A 259 9.66 12.85 11.12
CA GLN A 259 10.31 11.65 11.64
C GLN A 259 11.14 12.02 12.87
N VAL A 260 10.83 11.37 13.99
CA VAL A 260 11.56 11.49 15.25
C VAL A 260 12.64 10.43 15.30
N GLN A 261 13.88 10.85 15.51
CA GLN A 261 15.07 10.00 15.56
C GLN A 261 15.74 10.09 16.93
N ILE A 262 16.22 8.96 17.45
CA ILE A 262 16.99 8.93 18.68
C ILE A 262 18.41 9.47 18.45
N THR A 263 18.90 10.34 19.33
CA THR A 263 20.26 10.89 19.21
C THR A 263 21.28 9.96 19.83
N ALA A 264 22.57 10.24 19.65
CA ALA A 264 23.63 9.52 20.36
C ALA A 264 23.53 9.67 21.90
N ALA A 265 22.99 10.79 22.39
CA ALA A 265 22.75 10.98 23.82
C ALA A 265 21.53 10.18 24.29
N GLY A 266 20.47 10.13 23.49
CA GLY A 266 19.28 9.32 23.78
C GLY A 266 19.59 7.83 23.79
N ALA A 267 20.35 7.35 22.80
CA ALA A 267 20.72 5.94 22.69
C ALA A 267 21.55 5.42 23.88
N ALA A 268 22.31 6.31 24.53
CA ALA A 268 23.09 6.01 25.73
C ALA A 268 22.36 6.35 27.06
N ALA A 269 21.13 6.85 26.98
CA ALA A 269 20.34 7.27 28.13
C ALA A 269 19.28 6.23 28.49
N HIS A 270 18.67 6.41 29.66
CA HIS A 270 17.59 5.57 30.19
C HIS A 270 16.28 5.61 29.37
N VAL A 271 16.18 6.46 28.36
CA VAL A 271 15.02 6.49 27.43
C VAL A 271 15.18 5.49 26.28
N ASN A 272 16.22 4.67 26.34
CA ASN A 272 16.53 3.60 25.39
C ASN A 272 16.92 2.31 26.13
N ASN A 273 16.46 2.20 27.36
CA ASN A 273 16.59 1.06 28.25
C ASN A 273 15.39 1.07 29.20
N PHE A 274 14.43 0.19 28.93
CA PHE A 274 13.13 0.14 29.58
C PHE A 274 13.25 -0.19 31.09
N GLU A 275 14.31 -0.87 31.52
CA GLU A 275 14.56 -1.24 32.91
C GLU A 275 15.28 -0.16 33.71
N ALA A 276 15.94 0.80 33.03
CA ALA A 276 16.71 1.87 33.66
C ALA A 276 15.88 3.10 34.00
N GLY A 277 14.66 3.21 33.47
CA GLY A 277 13.75 4.34 33.63
C GLY A 277 12.84 4.26 34.87
N ALA A 278 12.45 5.42 35.41
CA ALA A 278 11.33 5.52 36.36
C ALA A 278 9.97 5.62 35.64
N SER A 279 9.99 5.89 34.34
CA SER A 279 8.85 6.01 33.43
C SER A 279 9.33 5.68 32.02
N ASN A 280 8.56 4.84 31.33
CA ASN A 280 8.87 4.38 29.97
C ASN A 280 8.00 5.14 28.95
N ALA A 281 7.50 6.31 29.37
CA ALA A 281 6.73 7.25 28.59
C ALA A 281 7.42 8.62 28.70
N HIS A 282 7.67 9.24 27.53
CA HIS A 282 8.39 10.50 27.41
C HIS A 282 7.55 11.52 26.65
N ASP A 283 7.18 12.60 27.34
CA ASP A 283 6.25 13.61 26.82
C ASP A 283 7.00 14.80 26.22
N TYR A 284 6.60 15.19 25.01
CA TYR A 284 7.13 16.33 24.29
C TYR A 284 6.02 17.17 23.68
N ASN A 285 6.22 18.49 23.57
CA ASN A 285 5.35 19.36 22.79
C ASN A 285 5.97 19.58 21.41
N ILE A 286 5.18 19.38 20.36
CA ILE A 286 5.63 19.53 18.96
C ILE A 286 4.74 20.55 18.24
N VAL A 287 5.35 21.36 17.39
CA VAL A 287 4.66 22.30 16.49
C VAL A 287 5.02 22.02 15.04
N ALA A 288 4.06 22.29 14.15
CA ALA A 288 4.25 22.28 12.71
C ALA A 288 4.35 23.72 12.20
N GLY A 289 5.28 23.98 11.29
CA GLY A 289 5.49 25.28 10.66
C GLY A 289 5.26 25.24 9.15
N ASP A 290 4.68 26.30 8.61
CA ASP A 290 4.55 26.51 7.17
C ASP A 290 5.72 27.35 6.62
N LEU A 291 5.71 27.58 5.31
CA LEU A 291 6.71 28.38 4.61
C LEU A 291 6.57 29.90 4.88
N ALA A 292 5.39 30.35 5.31
CA ALA A 292 5.12 31.74 5.67
C ALA A 292 5.61 32.09 7.09
N GLY A 293 6.02 31.09 7.86
CA GLY A 293 6.52 31.23 9.22
C GLY A 293 5.43 31.23 10.28
N ASN A 294 4.20 30.82 9.94
CA ASN A 294 3.18 30.55 10.94
C ASN A 294 3.44 29.18 11.59
N TRP A 295 3.10 29.10 12.87
CA TRP A 295 3.29 27.89 13.67
C TRP A 295 1.95 27.44 14.24
N SER A 296 1.71 26.14 14.17
CA SER A 296 0.54 25.51 14.77
C SER A 296 0.48 25.73 16.28
N THR A 297 -0.67 25.47 16.87
CA THR A 297 -0.71 25.14 18.29
C THR A 297 0.10 23.87 18.56
N ALA A 298 0.74 23.79 19.72
CA ALA A 298 1.50 22.60 20.08
C ALA A 298 0.59 21.38 20.27
N VAL A 299 1.01 20.23 19.76
CA VAL A 299 0.45 18.91 20.06
C VAL A 299 1.33 18.26 21.13
N ALA A 300 0.71 17.63 22.13
CA ALA A 300 1.43 16.84 23.13
C ALA A 300 1.66 15.43 22.58
N VAL A 301 2.91 15.00 22.50
CA VAL A 301 3.32 13.70 21.96
C VAL A 301 3.99 12.91 23.06
N THR A 302 3.46 11.73 23.36
CA THR A 302 4.07 10.76 24.26
C THR A 302 4.77 9.69 23.42
N LEU A 303 6.08 9.53 23.63
CA LEU A 303 6.85 8.42 23.09
C LEU A 303 6.96 7.34 24.17
N ASN A 304 6.30 6.20 23.97
CA ASN A 304 6.34 5.07 24.89
C ASN A 304 7.39 4.07 24.42
N GLU A 305 8.38 3.86 25.27
CA GLU A 305 9.32 2.77 25.13
C GLU A 305 8.63 1.45 25.45
N THR A 306 8.86 0.44 24.61
CA THR A 306 8.36 -0.92 24.79
C THR A 306 9.51 -1.86 25.15
N ASN A 307 9.30 -2.68 26.17
CA ASN A 307 10.29 -3.63 26.67
C ASN A 307 10.64 -4.70 25.63
N ASP A 308 11.93 -4.92 25.42
CA ASP A 308 12.52 -6.12 24.83
C ASP A 308 13.05 -7.02 25.95
N THR A 309 12.31 -8.08 26.28
CA THR A 309 12.64 -8.88 27.49
C THR A 309 13.93 -9.70 27.33
N SER A 310 14.62 -9.61 26.19
CA SER A 310 15.87 -10.34 25.94
C SER A 310 17.09 -9.76 26.67
N ASP A 311 17.05 -8.50 27.11
CA ASP A 311 18.09 -7.87 27.94
C ASP A 311 17.62 -7.50 29.36
N ASP A 312 16.38 -7.88 29.73
CA ASP A 312 15.85 -7.82 31.10
C ASP A 312 16.85 -8.43 32.10
N ALA A 313 17.54 -7.56 32.84
CA ALA A 313 18.67 -7.87 33.72
C ALA A 313 18.28 -8.67 34.98
N SER A 314 17.70 -9.85 34.84
CA SER A 314 17.40 -10.74 35.95
C SER A 314 18.51 -11.75 36.25
N ALA A 315 19.35 -12.11 35.26
CA ALA A 315 20.52 -12.98 35.47
C ALA A 315 21.56 -12.91 34.34
N LEU A 316 22.85 -12.93 34.69
CA LEU A 316 23.93 -13.27 33.74
C LEU A 316 23.78 -14.77 33.41
N SER A 317 23.43 -15.07 32.16
CA SER A 317 23.39 -16.44 31.63
C SER A 317 24.70 -16.74 30.91
N LEU A 318 25.21 -17.95 31.14
CA LEU A 318 26.52 -18.37 30.69
C LEU A 318 26.38 -19.68 29.92
N TRP A 319 26.92 -19.68 28.71
CA TRP A 319 27.00 -20.83 27.84
C TRP A 319 28.43 -21.02 27.36
N VAL A 320 28.92 -22.26 27.42
CA VAL A 320 30.30 -22.59 27.08
C VAL A 320 30.29 -23.76 26.11
N ALA A 321 31.02 -23.63 25.00
CA ALA A 321 31.17 -24.67 24.00
C ALA A 321 32.63 -24.99 23.76
N GLN A 322 32.90 -26.29 23.56
CA GLN A 322 34.23 -26.82 23.28
C GLN A 322 34.39 -27.18 21.79
N SER A 323 35.64 -27.24 21.32
CA SER A 323 36.01 -27.50 19.91
C SER A 323 35.12 -28.55 19.20
N GLY A 324 34.53 -28.19 18.04
CA GLY A 324 33.89 -29.13 17.13
C GLY A 324 32.56 -28.68 16.52
N ASP A 325 31.84 -27.81 17.22
CA ASP A 325 30.53 -27.31 16.78
C ASP A 325 30.64 -25.90 16.20
N ASN A 326 30.41 -25.80 14.89
CA ASN A 326 30.24 -24.51 14.23
C ASN A 326 28.93 -23.85 14.73
N ILE A 327 28.96 -22.55 14.99
CA ILE A 327 27.72 -21.77 15.09
C ILE A 327 27.25 -21.48 13.67
N TRP A 328 26.03 -21.87 13.32
CA TRP A 328 25.45 -21.67 11.99
C TRP A 328 24.48 -20.50 12.02
N ASN A 329 24.49 -19.64 10.99
CA ASN A 329 23.41 -18.66 10.81
C ASN A 329 22.12 -19.34 10.32
N ALA A 330 21.01 -18.58 10.30
CA ALA A 330 19.74 -19.02 9.74
C ALA A 330 19.82 -19.48 8.27
N ALA A 331 20.88 -19.12 7.55
CA ALA A 331 21.16 -19.55 6.18
C ALA A 331 22.03 -20.84 6.11
N GLY A 332 22.32 -21.50 7.23
CA GLY A 332 23.10 -22.74 7.28
C GLY A 332 24.60 -22.56 6.99
N THR A 333 25.15 -21.37 7.20
CA THR A 333 26.58 -21.05 7.05
C THR A 333 27.25 -20.92 8.42
N ALA A 334 28.39 -21.57 8.62
CA ALA A 334 29.17 -21.47 9.86
C ALA A 334 29.74 -20.04 10.02
N ILE A 335 29.34 -19.34 11.09
CA ILE A 335 29.75 -17.98 11.45
C ILE A 335 31.01 -18.01 12.33
N ILE A 336 31.14 -19.02 13.19
CA ILE A 336 32.32 -19.24 14.03
C ILE A 336 32.87 -20.63 13.72
N THR A 337 34.16 -20.67 13.36
CA THR A 337 34.86 -21.89 12.91
C THR A 337 36.05 -22.26 13.81
N ALA A 338 36.20 -21.66 15.00
CA ALA A 338 37.36 -21.85 15.90
C ALA A 338 36.98 -22.21 17.35
N THR A 339 37.27 -23.47 17.66
CA THR A 339 37.97 -24.09 18.80
C THR A 339 37.68 -23.91 20.29
N ASP A 340 37.16 -22.82 20.86
CA ASP A 340 36.61 -22.78 22.25
C ASP A 340 36.01 -21.38 22.48
N TYR A 341 34.76 -21.27 22.93
CA TYR A 341 34.15 -19.96 23.16
C TYR A 341 33.22 -19.91 24.38
N ILE A 342 33.13 -18.70 24.94
CA ILE A 342 32.20 -18.36 26.02
C ILE A 342 31.14 -17.42 25.42
N MET A 343 29.89 -17.83 25.46
CA MET A 343 28.75 -17.02 25.08
C MET A 343 27.97 -16.61 26.33
N ILE A 344 27.57 -15.35 26.37
CA ILE A 344 26.73 -14.78 27.43
C ILE A 344 25.57 -14.03 26.81
N ASN A 345 24.48 -13.85 27.54
CA ASN A 345 23.44 -12.90 27.12
C ASN A 345 24.04 -11.50 26.98
N LYS A 346 23.44 -10.70 26.10
CA LYS A 346 23.88 -9.31 25.92
C LYS A 346 23.64 -8.54 27.21
N PHE A 347 24.62 -7.73 27.56
CA PHE A 347 24.50 -6.69 28.58
C PHE A 347 24.64 -5.32 27.92
N PRO A 348 24.15 -4.25 28.56
CA PRO A 348 24.21 -2.90 28.02
C PRO A 348 25.60 -2.47 27.55
N ASP A 349 25.66 -1.61 26.53
CA ASP A 349 26.90 -1.07 26.00
C ASP A 349 27.71 -0.34 27.08
N GLY A 350 29.02 -0.58 27.11
CA GLY A 350 29.92 -0.07 28.17
C GLY A 350 30.12 -1.01 29.36
N THR A 351 29.48 -2.18 29.37
CA THR A 351 29.74 -3.26 30.33
C THR A 351 31.18 -3.79 30.21
N ALA A 352 31.87 -3.93 31.34
CA ALA A 352 33.20 -4.55 31.40
C ALA A 352 33.06 -6.04 31.75
N TYR A 353 33.82 -6.91 31.06
CA TYR A 353 33.76 -8.36 31.27
C TYR A 353 35.08 -8.93 31.75
N HIS A 354 35.02 -9.78 32.77
CA HIS A 354 36.13 -10.56 33.29
C HIS A 354 35.77 -12.05 33.27
N PHE A 355 36.66 -12.88 32.72
CA PHE A 355 36.44 -14.32 32.50
C PHE A 355 37.42 -15.12 33.35
N PHE A 356 36.95 -16.20 33.98
CA PHE A 356 37.75 -17.02 34.89
C PHE A 356 37.57 -18.50 34.58
N VAL A 357 38.66 -19.27 34.68
CA VAL A 357 38.67 -20.74 34.60
C VAL A 357 39.34 -21.28 35.85
N ASN A 358 38.63 -22.11 36.61
CA ASN A 358 39.06 -22.66 37.90
C ASN A 358 39.61 -21.58 38.86
N GLY A 359 38.98 -20.39 38.84
CA GLY A 359 39.39 -19.23 39.65
C GLY A 359 40.60 -18.45 39.14
N THR A 360 41.19 -18.83 38.01
CA THR A 360 42.26 -18.06 37.34
C THR A 360 41.63 -17.18 36.27
N GLU A 361 41.92 -15.89 36.29
CA GLU A 361 41.43 -14.94 35.28
C GLU A 361 42.10 -15.20 33.92
N LEU A 362 41.29 -15.28 32.87
CA LEU A 362 41.76 -15.35 31.50
C LEU A 362 42.23 -13.97 31.03
N GLY A 363 43.17 -13.97 30.08
CA GLY A 363 43.52 -12.74 29.35
C GLY A 363 42.34 -12.24 28.52
N THR A 364 42.44 -11.02 27.99
CA THR A 364 41.44 -10.45 27.08
C THR A 364 41.14 -11.42 25.92
N PRO A 365 39.85 -11.61 25.55
CA PRO A 365 39.48 -12.41 24.38
C PRO A 365 40.23 -11.95 23.14
N THR A 366 40.55 -12.91 22.25
CA THR A 366 41.12 -12.59 20.93
C THR A 366 40.08 -11.92 20.04
N GLU A 367 38.82 -12.33 20.19
CA GLU A 367 37.69 -11.72 19.52
C GLU A 367 36.52 -11.59 20.51
N LEU A 368 35.88 -10.43 20.52
CA LEU A 368 34.66 -10.19 21.28
C LEU A 368 33.60 -9.70 20.28
N GLN A 369 32.64 -10.56 19.97
CA GLN A 369 31.56 -10.25 19.04
C GLN A 369 30.29 -9.91 19.81
N PHE A 370 29.65 -8.82 19.41
CA PHE A 370 28.36 -8.39 19.96
C PHE A 370 27.26 -8.73 18.95
N GLY A 371 26.39 -9.65 19.33
CA GLY A 371 25.14 -9.94 18.63
C GLY A 371 24.01 -9.01 19.08
N GLN A 372 22.81 -9.24 18.54
CA GLN A 372 21.60 -8.53 18.99
C GLN A 372 21.22 -8.93 20.43
N SER A 373 21.36 -10.21 20.80
CA SER A 373 20.95 -10.73 22.11
C SER A 373 22.06 -11.49 22.88
N SER A 374 23.26 -11.60 22.31
CA SER A 374 24.39 -12.28 22.96
C SER A 374 25.72 -11.56 22.76
N THR A 375 26.66 -11.79 23.66
CA THR A 375 28.07 -11.44 23.49
C THR A 375 28.88 -12.73 23.46
N VAL A 376 29.76 -12.88 22.47
CA VAL A 376 30.62 -14.05 22.30
C VAL A 376 32.07 -13.63 22.50
N ALA A 377 32.73 -14.27 23.46
CA ALA A 377 34.16 -14.13 23.70
C ALA A 377 34.89 -15.37 23.17
N VAL A 378 35.84 -15.14 22.26
CA VAL A 378 36.62 -16.18 21.57
C VAL A 378 38.10 -15.98 21.88
N TRP A 379 38.81 -17.08 22.10
CA TRP A 379 40.27 -17.10 22.24
C TRP A 379 40.87 -18.05 21.19
N ASP A 380 42.10 -17.78 20.73
CA ASP A 380 42.72 -18.44 19.57
C ASP A 380 43.38 -19.81 19.82
N ASP A 381 43.24 -20.37 21.02
CA ASP A 381 43.96 -21.58 21.46
C ASP A 381 43.02 -22.59 22.12
N ASP A 382 42.93 -23.80 21.60
CA ASP A 382 42.03 -24.91 21.97
C ASP A 382 42.29 -25.50 23.38
N THR A 383 42.82 -24.70 24.31
CA THR A 383 43.29 -25.14 25.63
C THR A 383 42.85 -24.26 26.79
N GLN A 384 42.03 -23.21 26.59
CA GLN A 384 41.67 -22.31 27.70
C GLN A 384 40.85 -23.01 28.80
N PHE A 385 39.97 -23.93 28.45
CA PHE A 385 39.17 -24.69 29.41
C PHE A 385 38.84 -26.08 28.89
N ARG A 386 38.71 -27.04 29.80
CA ARG A 386 38.46 -28.47 29.52
C ARG A 386 37.17 -28.92 30.18
N ALA A 387 36.61 -30.03 29.72
CA ALA A 387 35.51 -30.67 30.42
C ALA A 387 35.91 -30.97 31.89
N GLY A 388 35.12 -30.46 32.82
CA GLY A 388 35.35 -30.48 34.26
C GLY A 388 35.82 -29.15 34.85
N ASP A 389 36.22 -28.18 34.03
CA ASP A 389 36.65 -26.87 34.51
C ASP A 389 35.45 -26.00 34.91
N VAL A 390 35.63 -25.21 35.97
CA VAL A 390 34.67 -24.20 36.42
C VAL A 390 34.93 -22.91 35.65
N VAL A 391 34.00 -22.53 34.78
CA VAL A 391 34.05 -21.27 34.03
C VAL A 391 33.14 -20.27 34.70
N LYS A 392 33.69 -19.11 35.05
CA LYS A 392 32.95 -18.01 35.67
C LYS A 392 33.12 -16.74 34.86
N VAL A 393 32.03 -16.00 34.68
CA VAL A 393 32.04 -14.66 34.08
C VAL A 393 31.54 -13.65 35.09
N VAL A 394 32.19 -12.49 35.11
CA VAL A 394 31.77 -11.30 35.85
C VAL A 394 31.57 -10.17 34.85
N ALA A 395 30.33 -9.69 34.74
CA ALA A 395 29.95 -8.53 33.96
C ALA A 395 29.72 -7.35 34.92
N THR A 396 30.45 -6.26 34.74
CA THR A 396 30.35 -5.05 35.55
C THR A 396 29.71 -3.93 34.74
N PHE A 397 28.50 -3.53 35.13
CA PHE A 397 27.78 -2.41 34.52
C PHE A 397 27.45 -1.37 35.59
N ASN A 398 27.78 -0.10 35.34
CA ASN A 398 27.60 1.01 36.30
C ASN A 398 28.13 0.74 37.72
N GLY A 399 29.17 -0.09 37.84
CA GLY A 399 29.79 -0.46 39.12
C GLY A 399 29.05 -1.56 39.90
N ILE A 400 28.07 -2.22 39.29
CA ILE A 400 27.40 -3.42 39.83
C ILE A 400 27.94 -4.64 39.11
N ASP A 401 28.35 -5.64 39.88
CA ASP A 401 28.86 -6.91 39.37
C ASP A 401 27.74 -7.96 39.27
N TYR A 402 27.60 -8.53 38.08
CA TYR A 402 26.75 -9.68 37.78
C TYR A 402 27.67 -10.87 37.51
N SER A 403 27.45 -12.00 38.19
CA SER A 403 28.30 -13.17 38.03
C SER A 403 27.53 -14.45 37.77
N SER A 404 28.06 -15.28 36.88
CA SER A 404 27.52 -16.59 36.52
C SER A 404 28.65 -17.59 36.43
N GLU A 405 28.38 -18.84 36.79
CA GLU A 405 29.37 -19.90 36.85
C GLU A 405 28.76 -21.21 36.35
N VAL A 406 29.51 -21.92 35.49
CA VAL A 406 29.12 -23.21 34.93
C VAL A 406 30.31 -24.17 34.97
N ILE A 407 30.05 -25.46 35.13
CA ILE A 407 31.07 -26.50 34.98
C ILE A 407 31.04 -26.95 33.53
N ALA A 408 32.13 -26.78 32.78
CA ALA A 408 32.19 -27.22 31.40
C ALA A 408 32.00 -28.75 31.31
N SER A 409 31.01 -29.26 30.58
CA SER A 409 30.69 -30.70 30.47
C SER A 409 30.83 -31.30 29.07
N GLY A 410 31.47 -30.62 28.10
CA GLY A 410 31.63 -31.10 26.72
C GLY A 410 30.72 -30.36 25.72
N ASP A 411 30.20 -31.06 24.71
CA ASP A 411 29.68 -30.48 23.45
C ASP A 411 28.61 -29.39 23.57
N ASN A 412 27.81 -29.31 24.64
CA ASN A 412 26.94 -28.14 24.92
C ASN A 412 26.69 -28.03 26.42
N VAL A 413 26.93 -26.86 27.02
CA VAL A 413 26.82 -26.68 28.48
C VAL A 413 26.18 -25.34 28.86
N GLY A 414 25.01 -25.46 29.47
CA GLY A 414 24.17 -24.37 29.94
C GLY A 414 22.72 -24.66 29.57
N ALA A 415 21.75 -24.06 30.27
CA ALA A 415 20.43 -23.93 29.65
C ALA A 415 20.64 -23.22 28.29
N PRO A 416 19.89 -23.56 27.21
CA PRO A 416 19.78 -22.62 26.10
C PRO A 416 19.56 -21.23 26.71
N LEU A 417 20.23 -20.20 26.15
CA LEU A 417 20.06 -18.82 26.62
C LEU A 417 18.57 -18.63 26.92
N PRO A 418 18.18 -18.16 28.12
CA PRO A 418 16.79 -18.00 28.47
C PRO A 418 16.17 -17.03 27.47
N ASP A 419 15.61 -17.59 26.42
CA ASP A 419 14.71 -16.93 25.52
C ASP A 419 13.41 -16.86 26.30
N SER A 420 13.20 -15.71 26.93
CA SER A 420 11.92 -15.35 27.53
C SER A 420 11.09 -14.49 26.58
N THR A 421 11.63 -14.17 25.40
CA THR A 421 10.93 -13.38 24.38
C THR A 421 10.02 -14.30 23.60
N ALA A 422 8.71 -14.06 23.69
CA ALA A 422 7.80 -14.71 22.78
C ALA A 422 7.92 -14.12 21.37
N PRO A 423 7.65 -14.92 20.32
CA PRO A 423 7.50 -14.38 18.98
C PRO A 423 6.48 -13.24 18.94
N SER A 424 6.66 -12.29 18.03
CA SER A 424 5.73 -11.16 17.87
C SER A 424 5.27 -11.01 16.42
N PHE A 425 4.01 -10.65 16.22
CA PHE A 425 3.46 -10.32 14.90
C PHE A 425 3.61 -8.82 14.62
N THR A 426 3.99 -8.45 13.40
CA THR A 426 4.12 -7.03 13.00
C THR A 426 2.79 -6.28 12.89
N SER A 427 1.66 -7.00 12.90
CA SER A 427 0.30 -6.47 12.81
C SER A 427 -0.60 -7.16 13.84
N ALA A 428 -1.58 -6.43 14.37
CA ALA A 428 -2.60 -6.99 15.26
C ALA A 428 -3.67 -7.81 14.52
N THR A 429 -3.75 -7.66 13.19
CA THR A 429 -4.71 -8.38 12.33
C THR A 429 -4.07 -8.76 10.99
N GLU A 430 -4.43 -9.92 10.45
CA GLU A 430 -4.10 -10.34 9.08
C GLU A 430 -5.37 -10.73 8.31
N SER A 431 -5.39 -10.46 7.01
CA SER A 431 -6.49 -10.81 6.11
C SER A 431 -5.90 -11.45 4.87
N LEU A 432 -6.28 -12.69 4.57
CA LEU A 432 -5.66 -13.52 3.54
C LEU A 432 -6.74 -14.17 2.69
N ASP A 433 -6.57 -14.12 1.37
CA ASP A 433 -7.57 -14.62 0.43
C ASP A 433 -7.18 -16.01 -0.09
N TYR A 434 -8.15 -16.90 -0.28
CA TYR A 434 -7.99 -18.19 -0.93
C TYR A 434 -9.16 -18.47 -1.89
N GLN A 435 -8.89 -19.21 -2.97
CA GLN A 435 -9.92 -19.63 -3.92
C GLN A 435 -10.73 -20.78 -3.31
N GLU A 436 -12.03 -20.85 -3.60
CA GLU A 436 -12.85 -22.02 -3.25
C GLU A 436 -12.42 -23.31 -3.99
N ASN A 437 -13.14 -24.42 -3.80
CA ASN A 437 -12.88 -25.71 -4.45
C ASN A 437 -11.48 -26.32 -4.18
N GLN A 438 -10.92 -26.06 -3.01
CA GLN A 438 -9.63 -26.60 -2.61
C GLN A 438 -9.72 -28.08 -2.25
N SER A 439 -8.78 -28.88 -2.74
CA SER A 439 -8.65 -30.29 -2.34
C SER A 439 -8.10 -30.38 -0.91
N ALA A 440 -8.55 -31.37 -0.14
CA ALA A 440 -8.02 -31.63 1.20
C ALA A 440 -6.49 -31.70 1.23
N GLY A 441 -5.87 -30.93 2.13
CA GLY A 441 -4.40 -30.78 2.26
C GLY A 441 -3.79 -29.67 1.39
N ALA A 442 -4.58 -29.01 0.53
CA ALA A 442 -4.12 -27.82 -0.18
C ALA A 442 -3.79 -26.69 0.81
N THR A 443 -2.69 -25.98 0.56
CA THR A 443 -2.32 -24.80 1.32
C THR A 443 -3.12 -23.61 0.81
N VAL A 444 -3.94 -23.03 1.68
CA VAL A 444 -4.86 -21.93 1.35
C VAL A 444 -4.31 -20.57 1.75
N ALA A 445 -3.44 -20.53 2.77
CA ALA A 445 -2.79 -19.30 3.22
C ALA A 445 -1.42 -19.62 3.85
N THR A 446 -0.56 -18.61 4.02
CA THR A 446 0.71 -18.75 4.76
C THR A 446 0.91 -17.54 5.66
N ILE A 447 0.99 -17.80 6.96
CA ILE A 447 1.30 -16.82 8.00
C ILE A 447 2.81 -16.65 8.06
N THR A 448 3.31 -15.45 7.81
CA THR A 448 4.77 -15.15 7.81
C THR A 448 5.15 -13.93 8.65
N ALA A 449 4.19 -13.22 9.24
CA ALA A 449 4.47 -11.95 9.91
C ALA A 449 4.96 -12.07 11.36
N ALA A 450 5.03 -13.30 11.89
CA ALA A 450 5.66 -13.50 13.19
C ALA A 450 7.19 -13.55 13.05
N SER A 451 7.88 -12.72 13.82
CA SER A 451 9.32 -12.70 13.92
C SER A 451 9.76 -12.95 15.36
N ASP A 452 10.90 -13.62 15.47
CA ASP A 452 11.56 -13.95 16.72
C ASP A 452 13.07 -13.99 16.46
N ASN A 453 13.86 -13.51 17.41
CA ASN A 453 15.32 -13.40 17.29
C ASN A 453 16.03 -14.77 17.29
N LEU A 454 15.41 -15.79 17.86
CA LEU A 454 15.87 -17.18 17.86
C LEU A 454 15.03 -18.09 16.95
N GLY A 455 13.94 -17.54 16.42
CA GLY A 455 13.19 -18.06 15.28
C GLY A 455 11.86 -18.71 15.68
N VAL A 456 10.86 -18.51 14.83
CA VAL A 456 9.55 -19.14 15.01
C VAL A 456 9.62 -20.60 14.63
N THR A 457 9.17 -21.48 15.52
CA THR A 457 9.22 -22.94 15.29
C THR A 457 7.85 -23.58 15.19
N GLN A 458 6.80 -22.87 15.56
CA GLN A 458 5.44 -23.37 15.45
C GLN A 458 4.43 -22.23 15.34
N TYR A 459 3.33 -22.51 14.65
CA TYR A 459 2.11 -21.71 14.66
C TYR A 459 0.95 -22.61 15.08
N MET A 460 0.02 -22.07 15.87
CA MET A 460 -1.15 -22.80 16.36
C MET A 460 -2.39 -21.92 16.38
N PHE A 461 -3.56 -22.52 16.16
CA PHE A 461 -4.84 -21.91 16.45
C PHE A 461 -5.08 -21.82 17.95
N VAL A 462 -5.71 -20.73 18.39
CA VAL A 462 -6.22 -20.56 19.75
C VAL A 462 -7.72 -20.86 19.76
N HIS A 463 -8.13 -21.87 20.51
CA HIS A 463 -9.54 -22.24 20.68
C HIS A 463 -10.24 -21.34 21.70
N SER A 464 -11.57 -21.36 21.71
CA SER A 464 -12.41 -20.60 22.64
C SER A 464 -12.11 -20.87 24.12
N ASN A 465 -11.58 -22.06 24.43
CA ASN A 465 -11.13 -22.48 25.76
C ASN A 465 -9.66 -22.12 26.06
N THR A 466 -9.05 -21.26 25.24
CA THR A 466 -7.66 -20.78 25.28
C THR A 466 -6.59 -21.86 25.09
N THR A 467 -6.94 -23.04 24.57
CA THR A 467 -5.93 -24.07 24.24
C THR A 467 -5.36 -23.85 22.85
N HIS A 468 -4.10 -24.26 22.66
CA HIS A 468 -3.42 -24.20 21.36
C HIS A 468 -3.58 -25.53 20.61
N SER A 469 -3.88 -25.44 19.32
CA SER A 469 -4.12 -26.61 18.47
C SER A 469 -3.60 -26.37 17.06
N ALA A 470 -3.05 -27.42 16.43
CA ALA A 470 -2.68 -27.38 15.01
C ALA A 470 -3.90 -27.41 14.08
N THR A 471 -5.11 -27.60 14.61
CA THR A 471 -6.37 -27.64 13.87
C THR A 471 -7.34 -26.62 14.47
N SER A 472 -8.05 -25.89 13.61
CA SER A 472 -9.08 -24.92 14.00
C SER A 472 -10.20 -25.60 14.81
N GLU A 473 -10.92 -24.82 15.62
CA GLU A 473 -11.93 -25.36 16.55
C GLU A 473 -13.13 -25.99 15.81
N ASP A 474 -13.47 -25.47 14.63
CA ASP A 474 -14.46 -26.03 13.71
C ASP A 474 -13.94 -27.24 12.90
N GLY A 475 -12.63 -27.50 12.94
CA GLY A 475 -11.97 -28.58 12.23
C GLY A 475 -11.72 -28.33 10.73
N TYR A 476 -12.03 -27.14 10.20
CA TYR A 476 -11.96 -26.86 8.76
C TYR A 476 -10.54 -26.61 8.24
N PHE A 477 -9.66 -26.06 9.08
CA PHE A 477 -8.29 -25.72 8.71
C PHE A 477 -7.28 -26.33 9.68
N SER A 478 -6.08 -26.60 9.17
CA SER A 478 -4.91 -26.99 9.96
C SER A 478 -3.75 -26.06 9.64
N ILE A 479 -2.82 -25.88 10.58
CA ILE A 479 -1.64 -25.04 10.41
C ILE A 479 -0.38 -25.84 10.77
N ASN A 480 0.66 -25.70 9.96
CA ASN A 480 1.93 -26.37 10.20
C ASN A 480 2.98 -25.44 10.85
N ALA A 481 4.13 -26.02 11.22
CA ALA A 481 5.21 -25.31 11.89
C ALA A 481 5.78 -24.10 11.11
N SER A 482 5.63 -24.10 9.77
CA SER A 482 6.05 -23.00 8.89
C SER A 482 4.95 -21.97 8.62
N GLY A 483 3.81 -22.05 9.32
CA GLY A 483 2.71 -21.10 9.18
C GLY A 483 1.80 -21.34 7.98
N GLN A 484 1.95 -22.46 7.26
CA GLN A 484 1.09 -22.81 6.14
C GLN A 484 -0.25 -23.32 6.67
N VAL A 485 -1.32 -22.63 6.32
CA VAL A 485 -2.69 -23.03 6.62
C VAL A 485 -3.18 -23.93 5.50
N GLN A 486 -3.63 -25.14 5.84
CA GLN A 486 -4.12 -26.15 4.93
C GLN A 486 -5.58 -26.47 5.22
N ILE A 487 -6.38 -26.64 4.16
CA ILE A 487 -7.77 -27.06 4.31
C ILE A 487 -7.84 -28.56 4.67
N THR A 488 -8.64 -28.92 5.66
CA THR A 488 -8.79 -30.33 6.08
C THR A 488 -9.79 -31.06 5.18
N ALA A 489 -9.91 -32.39 5.33
CA ALA A 489 -10.96 -33.14 4.67
C ALA A 489 -12.38 -32.70 5.10
N ALA A 490 -12.54 -32.20 6.33
CA ALA A 490 -13.80 -31.65 6.81
C ALA A 490 -14.07 -30.26 6.21
N GLY A 491 -13.04 -29.41 6.12
CA GLY A 491 -13.13 -28.09 5.50
C GLY A 491 -13.44 -28.18 4.00
N ALA A 492 -12.77 -29.09 3.29
CA ALA A 492 -12.97 -29.28 1.86
C ALA A 492 -14.39 -29.74 1.49
N ALA A 493 -15.09 -30.41 2.44
CA ALA A 493 -16.48 -30.83 2.30
C ALA A 493 -17.48 -29.86 2.94
N ALA A 494 -17.01 -28.76 3.55
CA ALA A 494 -17.83 -27.78 4.24
C ALA A 494 -18.11 -26.55 3.37
N HIS A 495 -18.99 -25.69 3.88
CA HIS A 495 -19.36 -24.42 3.25
C HIS A 495 -18.21 -23.39 3.21
N VAL A 496 -17.08 -23.64 3.88
CA VAL A 496 -15.88 -22.77 3.83
C VAL A 496 -15.02 -23.04 2.59
N ASN A 497 -15.51 -23.86 1.67
CA ASN A 497 -14.83 -24.24 0.43
C ASN A 497 -15.83 -24.23 -0.74
N ASN A 498 -16.89 -23.45 -0.57
CA ASN A 498 -17.96 -23.20 -1.52
C ASN A 498 -18.53 -21.81 -1.22
N PHE A 499 -18.15 -20.83 -2.02
CA PHE A 499 -18.46 -19.42 -1.85
C PHE A 499 -19.97 -19.15 -1.91
N GLU A 500 -20.75 -19.97 -2.62
CA GLU A 500 -22.21 -19.84 -2.74
C GLU A 500 -22.96 -20.51 -1.57
N ALA A 501 -22.32 -21.40 -0.82
CA ALA A 501 -22.93 -22.17 0.26
C ALA A 501 -22.86 -21.46 1.62
N GLY A 502 -22.06 -20.40 1.75
CA GLY A 502 -21.81 -19.66 2.99
C GLY A 502 -22.79 -18.52 3.28
N ALA A 503 -23.02 -18.23 4.58
CA ALA A 503 -23.62 -16.96 5.01
C ALA A 503 -22.59 -15.83 5.15
N SER A 504 -21.30 -16.20 5.18
CA SER A 504 -20.12 -15.33 5.24
C SER A 504 -18.98 -16.06 4.54
N ASN A 505 -18.24 -15.32 3.70
CA ASN A 505 -17.10 -15.83 2.94
C ASN A 505 -15.79 -15.37 3.59
N ALA A 506 -15.87 -14.96 4.85
CA ALA A 506 -14.76 -14.57 5.70
C ALA A 506 -14.81 -15.41 6.98
N HIS A 507 -13.67 -16.00 7.34
CA HIS A 507 -13.54 -16.92 8.46
C HIS A 507 -12.43 -16.45 9.41
N ASP A 508 -12.81 -16.07 10.63
CA ASP A 508 -11.91 -15.47 11.60
C ASP A 508 -11.34 -16.50 12.58
N TYR A 509 -10.02 -16.46 12.77
CA TYR A 509 -9.29 -17.32 13.68
C TYR A 509 -8.28 -16.52 14.50
N ASN A 510 -8.02 -16.96 15.72
CA ASN A 510 -6.90 -16.44 16.52
C ASN A 510 -5.71 -17.39 16.36
N ILE A 511 -4.54 -16.84 16.01
CA ILE A 511 -3.30 -17.62 15.80
C ILE A 511 -2.22 -17.11 16.73
N VAL A 512 -1.42 -18.03 17.27
CA VAL A 512 -0.20 -17.73 18.04
C VAL A 512 1.01 -18.37 17.38
N ALA A 513 2.16 -17.75 17.55
CA ALA A 513 3.46 -18.26 17.17
C ALA A 513 4.25 -18.67 18.42
N GLY A 514 5.06 -19.72 18.33
CA GLY A 514 5.91 -20.19 19.42
C GLY A 514 7.35 -20.46 18.97
N ASP A 515 8.27 -20.33 19.90
CA ASP A 515 9.73 -20.52 19.72
C ASP A 515 10.21 -21.87 20.28
N LEU A 516 11.53 -22.11 20.22
CA LEU A 516 12.19 -23.31 20.76
C LEU A 516 12.21 -23.38 22.29
N ALA A 517 12.13 -22.24 22.97
CA ALA A 517 12.11 -22.15 24.43
C ALA A 517 10.70 -22.38 25.03
N GLY A 518 9.68 -22.40 24.17
CA GLY A 518 8.29 -22.67 24.54
C GLY A 518 7.51 -21.42 24.94
N ASN A 519 7.99 -20.22 24.62
CA ASN A 519 7.17 -19.02 24.76
C ASN A 519 6.17 -18.93 23.62
N TRP A 520 5.09 -18.19 23.86
CA TRP A 520 3.99 -18.03 22.93
C TRP A 520 3.65 -16.56 22.77
N SER A 521 3.49 -16.13 21.51
CA SER A 521 3.08 -14.78 21.17
C SER A 521 1.72 -14.42 21.77
N THR A 522 1.38 -13.14 21.79
CA THR A 522 -0.02 -12.74 21.83
C THR A 522 -0.75 -13.26 20.59
N ALA A 523 -2.04 -13.57 20.73
CA ALA A 523 -2.84 -14.02 19.59
C ALA A 523 -3.04 -12.88 18.59
N VAL A 524 -2.85 -13.18 17.30
CA VAL A 524 -3.22 -12.32 16.18
C VAL A 524 -4.55 -12.79 15.60
N ALA A 525 -5.43 -11.85 15.25
CA ALA A 525 -6.67 -12.17 14.54
C ALA A 525 -6.38 -12.32 13.04
N VAL A 526 -6.69 -13.48 12.48
CA VAL A 526 -6.50 -13.81 11.06
C VAL A 526 -7.86 -14.10 10.43
N THR A 527 -8.19 -13.35 9.39
CA THR A 527 -9.37 -13.59 8.56
C THR A 527 -8.94 -14.29 7.27
N LEU A 528 -9.50 -15.47 7.02
CA LEU A 528 -9.37 -16.18 5.74
C LEU A 528 -10.59 -15.85 4.88
N ASN A 529 -10.39 -15.12 3.78
CA ASN A 529 -11.46 -14.78 2.85
C ASN A 529 -11.49 -15.76 1.69
N GLU A 530 -12.61 -16.43 1.54
CA GLU A 530 -12.90 -17.22 0.37
C GLU A 530 -13.23 -16.30 -0.82
N THR A 531 -12.66 -16.63 -1.97
CA THR A 531 -12.87 -15.90 -3.23
C THR A 531 -13.57 -16.81 -4.24
N ASN A 532 -14.56 -16.23 -4.93
CA ASN A 532 -15.44 -16.94 -5.84
C ASN A 532 -14.70 -17.37 -7.13
N ASP A 533 -14.91 -18.63 -7.52
CA ASP A 533 -14.64 -19.18 -8.85
C ASP A 533 -15.96 -19.29 -9.63
N THR A 534 -16.21 -18.34 -10.52
CA THR A 534 -17.46 -18.30 -11.29
C THR A 534 -17.68 -19.49 -12.24
N SER A 535 -16.72 -20.42 -12.36
CA SER A 535 -16.81 -21.57 -13.26
C SER A 535 -17.72 -22.70 -12.74
N ASP A 536 -17.97 -22.76 -11.43
CA ASP A 536 -18.88 -23.71 -10.81
C ASP A 536 -20.06 -23.05 -10.08
N ASP A 537 -20.13 -21.70 -10.08
CA ASP A 537 -21.36 -20.94 -9.86
C ASP A 537 -22.51 -21.70 -10.49
N ALA A 538 -23.52 -22.06 -9.69
CA ALA A 538 -24.66 -22.85 -10.12
C ALA A 538 -25.54 -22.10 -11.14
N SER A 539 -25.02 -21.84 -12.33
CA SER A 539 -25.67 -21.18 -13.45
C SER A 539 -26.45 -22.21 -14.25
N ALA A 540 -27.46 -22.79 -13.61
CA ALA A 540 -28.38 -23.80 -14.16
C ALA A 540 -27.76 -25.14 -14.58
N LEU A 541 -28.52 -26.23 -14.37
CA LEU A 541 -28.17 -27.55 -14.90
C LEU A 541 -28.36 -27.53 -16.43
N SER A 542 -27.25 -27.49 -17.16
CA SER A 542 -27.24 -27.65 -18.62
C SER A 542 -27.19 -29.14 -18.96
N LEU A 543 -28.05 -29.55 -19.89
CA LEU A 543 -28.28 -30.95 -20.24
C LEU A 543 -28.09 -31.14 -21.74
N TRP A 544 -27.27 -32.11 -22.12
CA TRP A 544 -27.06 -32.52 -23.49
C TRP A 544 -27.18 -34.05 -23.59
N VAL A 545 -27.82 -34.53 -24.65
CA VAL A 545 -28.16 -35.94 -24.83
C VAL A 545 -27.83 -36.33 -26.26
N ALA A 546 -27.13 -37.45 -26.45
CA ALA A 546 -26.91 -38.04 -27.77
C ALA A 546 -27.28 -39.52 -27.81
N GLN A 547 -27.67 -39.95 -29.01
CA GLN A 547 -28.06 -41.32 -29.32
C GLN A 547 -26.89 -42.10 -29.93
N SER A 548 -26.98 -43.44 -29.92
CA SER A 548 -25.96 -44.31 -30.48
C SER A 548 -25.62 -43.96 -31.95
N GLY A 549 -24.33 -43.70 -32.21
CA GLY A 549 -23.81 -43.30 -33.53
C GLY A 549 -22.85 -42.12 -33.50
N ASP A 550 -22.94 -41.26 -32.48
CA ASP A 550 -22.09 -40.08 -32.31
C ASP A 550 -20.92 -40.36 -31.36
N ASN A 551 -19.72 -40.52 -31.94
CA ASN A 551 -18.50 -40.63 -31.15
C ASN A 551 -18.12 -39.28 -30.55
N ILE A 552 -17.69 -39.26 -29.28
CA ILE A 552 -16.96 -38.13 -28.70
C ILE A 552 -15.51 -38.28 -29.11
N TRP A 553 -14.90 -37.24 -29.69
CA TRP A 553 -13.50 -37.26 -30.13
C TRP A 553 -12.64 -36.40 -29.20
N ASN A 554 -11.43 -36.87 -28.87
CA ASN A 554 -10.45 -36.02 -28.22
C ASN A 554 -9.86 -35.00 -29.22
N ALA A 555 -9.12 -34.02 -28.71
CA ALA A 555 -8.43 -33.01 -29.53
C ALA A 555 -7.43 -33.62 -30.55
N ALA A 556 -7.03 -34.88 -30.37
CA ALA A 556 -6.16 -35.62 -31.28
C ALA A 556 -6.94 -36.39 -32.37
N GLY A 557 -8.27 -36.31 -32.42
CA GLY A 557 -9.11 -36.97 -33.41
C GLY A 557 -9.34 -38.46 -33.17
N THR A 558 -9.17 -38.94 -31.93
CA THR A 558 -9.47 -40.32 -31.52
C THR A 558 -10.79 -40.35 -30.75
N ALA A 559 -11.68 -41.29 -31.08
CA ALA A 559 -12.94 -41.46 -30.36
C ALA A 559 -12.67 -41.94 -28.91
N ILE A 560 -13.22 -41.22 -27.93
CA ILE A 560 -13.13 -41.50 -26.49
C ILE A 560 -14.34 -42.32 -26.03
N ILE A 561 -15.53 -42.04 -26.59
CA ILE A 561 -16.76 -42.80 -26.37
C ILE A 561 -17.27 -43.24 -27.73
N THR A 562 -17.55 -44.53 -27.90
CA THR A 562 -17.97 -45.13 -29.17
C THR A 562 -19.30 -45.87 -28.99
N ALA A 563 -20.33 -45.42 -29.72
CA ALA A 563 -21.59 -46.12 -29.95
C ALA A 563 -22.33 -46.63 -28.70
N THR A 564 -22.76 -45.69 -27.84
CA THR A 564 -23.73 -45.90 -26.75
C THR A 564 -24.54 -44.62 -26.55
N ASP A 565 -25.78 -44.72 -26.05
CA ASP A 565 -26.56 -43.56 -25.60
C ASP A 565 -25.87 -42.91 -24.38
N TYR A 566 -25.74 -41.58 -24.37
CA TYR A 566 -25.14 -40.87 -23.24
C TYR A 566 -25.79 -39.53 -22.93
N ILE A 567 -25.69 -39.16 -21.66
CA ILE A 567 -26.16 -37.89 -21.11
C ILE A 567 -24.94 -37.12 -20.62
N MET A 568 -24.72 -35.92 -21.15
CA MET A 568 -23.75 -34.97 -20.61
C MET A 568 -24.45 -33.87 -19.83
N ILE A 569 -23.82 -33.47 -18.73
CA ILE A 569 -24.20 -32.30 -17.96
C ILE A 569 -22.96 -31.46 -17.67
N ASN A 570 -23.14 -30.17 -17.42
CA ASN A 570 -22.04 -29.35 -16.87
C ASN A 570 -21.55 -29.95 -15.54
N LYS A 571 -20.29 -29.70 -15.21
CA LYS A 571 -19.75 -30.11 -13.92
C LYS A 571 -20.56 -29.44 -12.80
N PHE A 572 -20.91 -30.23 -11.79
CA PHE A 572 -21.47 -29.75 -10.53
C PHE A 572 -20.48 -30.09 -9.42
N PRO A 573 -20.56 -29.41 -8.27
CA PRO A 573 -19.67 -29.65 -7.13
C PRO A 573 -19.58 -31.13 -6.72
N ASP A 574 -18.41 -31.53 -6.24
CA ASP A 574 -18.15 -32.91 -5.82
C ASP A 574 -19.11 -33.34 -4.69
N GLY A 575 -19.59 -34.59 -4.74
CA GLY A 575 -20.61 -35.10 -3.81
C GLY A 575 -22.06 -34.90 -4.25
N THR A 576 -22.29 -34.26 -5.40
CA THR A 576 -23.61 -34.19 -6.04
C THR A 576 -24.14 -35.59 -6.38
N ALA A 577 -25.37 -35.90 -5.99
CA ALA A 577 -26.07 -37.11 -6.39
C ALA A 577 -26.87 -36.85 -7.69
N TYR A 578 -26.78 -37.76 -8.66
CA TYR A 578 -27.49 -37.61 -9.94
C TYR A 578 -28.55 -38.69 -10.13
N HIS A 579 -29.76 -38.27 -10.46
CA HIS A 579 -30.87 -39.12 -10.86
C HIS A 579 -31.31 -38.77 -12.29
N PHE A 580 -31.45 -39.78 -13.13
CA PHE A 580 -31.75 -39.62 -14.56
C PHE A 580 -33.13 -40.22 -14.84
N PHE A 581 -33.95 -39.53 -15.63
CA PHE A 581 -35.30 -39.95 -15.94
C PHE A 581 -35.57 -39.84 -17.44
N VAL A 582 -36.31 -40.79 -17.99
CA VAL A 582 -36.82 -40.78 -19.37
C VAL A 582 -38.33 -40.89 -19.32
N ASN A 583 -39.03 -39.90 -19.88
CA ASN A 583 -40.49 -39.79 -19.85
C ASN A 583 -41.08 -39.97 -18.43
N GLY A 584 -40.37 -39.48 -17.42
CA GLY A 584 -40.75 -39.57 -16.01
C GLY A 584 -40.45 -40.92 -15.33
N THR A 585 -39.85 -41.87 -16.03
CA THR A 585 -39.36 -43.14 -15.44
C THR A 585 -37.88 -43.00 -15.12
N GLU A 586 -37.48 -43.29 -13.89
CA GLU A 586 -36.08 -43.22 -13.47
C GLU A 586 -35.26 -44.33 -14.15
N LEU A 587 -34.12 -43.95 -14.73
CA LEU A 587 -33.12 -44.88 -15.25
C LEU A 587 -32.34 -45.50 -14.09
N GLY A 588 -31.83 -46.72 -14.30
CA GLY A 588 -30.87 -47.31 -13.38
C GLY A 588 -29.57 -46.49 -13.31
N THR A 589 -28.70 -46.83 -12.37
CA THR A 589 -27.36 -46.22 -12.29
C THR A 589 -26.61 -46.38 -13.62
N PRO A 590 -25.96 -45.32 -14.14
CA PRO A 590 -25.12 -45.42 -15.33
C PRO A 590 -24.09 -46.54 -15.20
N THR A 591 -23.80 -47.23 -16.31
CA THR A 591 -22.72 -48.22 -16.38
C THR A 591 -21.36 -47.54 -16.21
N GLU A 592 -21.22 -46.29 -16.68
CA GLU A 592 -20.03 -45.47 -16.49
C GLU A 592 -20.42 -44.02 -16.22
N LEU A 593 -19.77 -43.40 -15.23
CA LEU A 593 -19.90 -41.98 -14.92
C LEU A 593 -18.50 -41.36 -14.93
N GLN A 594 -18.21 -40.54 -15.94
CA GLN A 594 -16.91 -39.89 -16.12
C GLN A 594 -16.98 -38.42 -15.70
N PHE A 595 -16.07 -38.02 -14.81
CA PHE A 595 -15.93 -36.63 -14.38
C PHE A 595 -14.80 -35.96 -15.16
N GLY A 596 -15.15 -35.02 -16.04
CA GLY A 596 -14.23 -34.14 -16.75
C GLY A 596 -13.92 -32.86 -15.96
N GLN A 597 -13.01 -32.04 -16.49
CA GLN A 597 -12.70 -30.72 -15.91
C GLN A 597 -13.90 -29.76 -15.97
N SER A 598 -14.78 -29.89 -16.97
CA SER A 598 -15.90 -28.96 -17.19
C SER A 598 -17.27 -29.65 -17.35
N SER A 599 -17.31 -30.99 -17.44
CA SER A 599 -18.54 -31.75 -17.66
C SER A 599 -18.53 -33.11 -16.97
N THR A 600 -19.72 -33.65 -16.69
CA THR A 600 -19.94 -35.02 -16.24
C THR A 600 -20.67 -35.79 -17.33
N VAL A 601 -20.20 -36.98 -17.68
CA VAL A 601 -20.79 -37.84 -18.71
C VAL A 601 -21.31 -39.13 -18.09
N ALA A 602 -22.60 -39.40 -18.25
CA ALA A 602 -23.25 -40.64 -17.84
C ALA A 602 -23.51 -41.52 -19.07
N VAL A 603 -23.01 -42.76 -19.01
CA VAL A 603 -23.09 -43.75 -20.09
C VAL A 603 -23.72 -45.02 -19.56
N TRP A 604 -24.51 -45.67 -20.39
CA TRP A 604 -25.12 -46.95 -20.09
C TRP A 604 -24.93 -47.90 -21.28
N ASP A 605 -24.89 -49.20 -21.00
CA ASP A 605 -24.39 -50.24 -21.91
C ASP A 605 -25.39 -50.77 -22.96
N ASP A 606 -26.59 -50.19 -23.06
CA ASP A 606 -27.65 -50.63 -23.98
C ASP A 606 -28.21 -49.46 -24.81
N ASP A 607 -28.18 -49.57 -26.14
CA ASP A 607 -28.63 -48.55 -27.12
C ASP A 607 -30.17 -48.32 -27.17
N THR A 608 -30.87 -48.52 -26.05
CA THR A 608 -32.34 -48.52 -26.00
C THR A 608 -32.95 -47.67 -24.89
N GLN A 609 -32.16 -46.85 -24.21
CA GLN A 609 -32.64 -46.17 -23.00
C GLN A 609 -33.49 -44.95 -23.25
N PHE A 610 -33.24 -44.22 -24.35
CA PHE A 610 -34.08 -43.11 -24.78
C PHE A 610 -34.01 -42.93 -26.30
N GLY A 611 -35.18 -42.75 -26.92
CA GLY A 611 -35.35 -42.53 -28.35
C GLY A 611 -35.64 -41.08 -28.70
N ALA A 612 -35.68 -40.80 -30.02
CA ALA A 612 -35.99 -39.47 -30.52
C ALA A 612 -37.41 -39.06 -30.10
N GLY A 613 -37.54 -37.92 -29.44
CA GLY A 613 -38.79 -37.40 -28.90
C GLY A 613 -39.03 -37.71 -27.43
N ASP A 614 -38.17 -38.50 -26.78
CA ASP A 614 -38.27 -38.75 -25.35
C ASP A 614 -37.83 -37.54 -24.52
N LEU A 615 -38.55 -37.28 -23.43
CA LEU A 615 -38.18 -36.26 -22.45
C LEU A 615 -37.16 -36.84 -21.47
N VAL A 616 -35.90 -36.46 -21.63
CA VAL A 616 -34.84 -36.78 -20.68
C VAL A 616 -34.80 -35.70 -19.62
N THR A 617 -34.81 -36.10 -18.35
CA THR A 617 -34.72 -35.19 -17.20
C THR A 617 -33.60 -35.65 -16.28
N VAL A 618 -32.77 -34.72 -15.84
CA VAL A 618 -31.72 -34.97 -14.85
C VAL A 618 -32.02 -34.14 -13.61
N VAL A 619 -31.91 -34.78 -12.46
CA VAL A 619 -31.99 -34.17 -11.14
C VAL A 619 -30.62 -34.32 -10.48
N ALA A 620 -29.94 -33.21 -10.29
CA ALA A 620 -28.70 -33.12 -9.53
C ALA A 620 -29.03 -32.62 -8.13
N THR A 621 -28.80 -33.46 -7.11
CA THR A 621 -29.04 -33.10 -5.71
C THR A 621 -27.71 -32.78 -5.05
N LEU A 622 -27.52 -31.52 -4.68
CA LEU A 622 -26.37 -31.04 -3.91
C LEU A 622 -26.87 -30.50 -2.58
N ASN A 623 -26.35 -31.02 -1.47
CA ASN A 623 -26.72 -30.59 -0.11
C ASN A 623 -28.23 -30.58 0.18
N GLY A 624 -28.99 -31.47 -0.48
CA GLY A 624 -30.45 -31.58 -0.34
C GLY A 624 -31.26 -30.60 -1.19
N ILE A 625 -30.62 -29.86 -2.09
CA ILE A 625 -31.28 -28.99 -3.07
C ILE A 625 -31.25 -29.69 -4.43
N ASP A 626 -32.43 -29.82 -5.05
CA ASP A 626 -32.59 -30.45 -6.36
C ASP A 626 -32.50 -29.41 -7.49
N TYR A 627 -31.54 -29.60 -8.38
CA TYR A 627 -31.40 -28.88 -9.64
C TYR A 627 -31.92 -29.77 -10.76
N THR A 628 -32.99 -29.34 -11.42
CA THR A 628 -33.66 -30.14 -12.45
C THR A 628 -33.52 -29.49 -13.83
N SER A 629 -33.16 -30.29 -14.82
CA SER A 629 -33.10 -29.88 -16.23
C SER A 629 -33.69 -30.97 -17.10
N SER A 630 -34.38 -30.57 -18.16
CA SER A 630 -35.01 -31.49 -19.08
C SER A 630 -34.77 -31.08 -20.52
N ILE A 631 -34.51 -32.05 -21.39
CA ILE A 631 -34.37 -31.86 -22.82
C ILE A 631 -35.16 -32.94 -23.55
N ILE A 632 -35.75 -32.58 -24.69
CA ILE A 632 -36.33 -33.58 -25.59
C ILE A 632 -35.18 -34.10 -26.46
N ALA A 633 -34.93 -35.41 -26.42
CA ALA A 633 -33.92 -36.03 -27.25
C ALA A 633 -34.27 -35.82 -28.74
N SER A 634 -33.50 -34.99 -29.44
CA SER A 634 -33.65 -34.80 -30.88
C SER A 634 -32.87 -35.89 -31.61
N GLY A 635 -33.57 -36.86 -32.20
CA GLY A 635 -32.92 -37.83 -33.09
C GLY A 635 -32.19 -37.12 -34.22
N ASP A 636 -30.92 -37.50 -34.44
CA ASP A 636 -29.99 -37.06 -35.48
C ASP A 636 -30.35 -35.74 -36.20
N THR A 637 -29.88 -34.62 -35.65
CA THR A 637 -29.45 -33.46 -36.47
C THR A 637 -28.58 -32.52 -35.65
N VAL A 638 -27.31 -32.41 -36.08
CA VAL A 638 -26.30 -31.45 -35.65
C VAL A 638 -26.88 -30.04 -35.50
N GLY A 639 -27.11 -29.62 -34.26
CA GLY A 639 -27.33 -28.23 -33.87
C GLY A 639 -25.99 -27.59 -33.52
N THR A 640 -25.64 -26.52 -34.21
CA THR A 640 -24.38 -25.77 -34.05
C THR A 640 -24.11 -25.40 -32.59
N HIS A 641 -23.01 -25.88 -32.02
CA HIS A 641 -22.49 -25.35 -30.76
C HIS A 641 -21.14 -24.67 -30.95
N SER A 642 -21.04 -23.49 -30.34
CA SER A 642 -19.78 -22.83 -30.02
C SER A 642 -18.82 -23.82 -29.42
N VAL A 643 -17.57 -23.74 -29.89
CA VAL A 643 -16.40 -24.29 -29.22
C VAL A 643 -16.49 -23.89 -27.74
N ILE A 644 -16.65 -24.86 -26.85
CA ILE A 644 -16.29 -24.67 -25.43
C ILE A 644 -14.76 -24.57 -25.47
N PRO A 645 -14.16 -23.39 -25.21
CA PRO A 645 -12.70 -23.31 -25.13
C PRO A 645 -12.24 -24.16 -23.95
N ALA A 646 -11.03 -24.71 -24.08
CA ALA A 646 -10.34 -25.46 -23.03
C ALA A 646 -10.22 -24.66 -21.73
#